data_AF-A0A820STX6-F1
#
_entry.id   AF-A0A820STX6-F1
#
_cell.length_a   1.000
_cell.length_b   1.000
_cell.length_c   1.000
_cell.angle_alpha   90.00
_cell.angle_beta   90.00
_cell.angle_gamma   90.00
#
_symmetry.space_group_name_H-M   'P 1'
#
loop_
_entity.id
_entity.type
_entity.pdbx_description
1 polymer ?
#
loop_
_entity_poly.entity_id
_entity_poly.type
_entity_poly.pdbx_seq_one_letter_code
_entity_poly.pdbx_strand_id
1 'polypeptide(L)'
;MTPLTHDNIHIRKFESAVKHLPRDMKRILEEELRHCKEDIDRSIRDNDNRLNDTCNSDDLNSIKSLLEEYKNSDDSSSSMVTNDTVQAVEKSFVNLTEHMKFSIKSTDTDNGNNAPRLIDMLPGDFNQKIRTLNERLVQYLVECEKEYKEALEELDVTSLKDILDTSQQWNSLFIKIQDHYNIYHTIDDSANAVPITIKKFALFPKIVESIAPRITELRRELIRQELINDLTKGFSKQRDEFYSKLNEKYSILSNAKQFSNYKINFDVINAEQECLKSLEKQITEISSNAETLLNRFIRDENLNRQEYDSFNLYYNNMISFKNEMKITKFEISHKTEKIENKFFEKIRQWEAQIESATRIDDVAKILIHMKHAADNILSFKPKMHKKIDAILVEFKNRKKDPTAFGKLGVLLNQDETGIGQSIVAEHTAFQGYSLSLFNEKSRRHGIDYVLENISGEVLDKKKLKTRYEKFHDIYDRLVKQYLKLNVVLDPLIADTKLFAGYVKQQPKDIQWDSTIRNKVPELAAHVFALWTLQNAQHYFEADGVGNRDSYLFQPHTAQVISIFRMLGIDDTEEELSNNLVQIGTGEGKSVTLGATASILALLGFDVCCACYSEYLSLLDYTAFVPLFDSLVVEQLISNDSNIAVENAKIIKRPKILLIDEVDVFFSRDFYGNVYTPAASLKEPTITSLVNYIWTQRKSKLNLNKIKEAQEYRNCCVRFPKWESLIKEAIKDMLCDVNSFESHNYVVKEDKIGYIEQDNIIYNAAYGYKTLFAYYFEHEKGKISRQSLEDNICIRIKCGDFSYAETPLQFQYIMGVTGTLVTLSDPEKSIIKDVYKVNKTTITPSVFGANNLKFTKKDDIRIESSDNYFNVIIREINDRLVGKSSEKRAVLVFFESQKKLKTFYESKALESIKDSVVYLTEEASLTEKETFGRGTDFICHDPFVAANGGIHVIQTFLSEEISEEVQIKGRTARQGDYGSYSMILLDDDLEKFQIEKSDIQNIKDGRPVTVRCVDRGTNDAEVTKRYECVYDLLHDKRMSFSETQYEANTKYVQQAKERHRISQRFLLSLESGNTNSVSTFLIQENKGVEGTLSSRTICLMDATGSMSHLLQKSKNTVGTMFERVSLILKENKIDEDSFEVQFVVYRNYNSREDKILQHSPWETKHDN
;
A
#
# COMPACT_ATOMS: atom_id res chain seq x y z
N MET A 1 -56.31 49.15 -16.27
CA MET A 1 -57.39 50.15 -16.51
C MET A 1 -56.96 51.07 -17.64
N THR A 2 -57.40 50.76 -18.85
CA THR A 2 -57.65 51.68 -19.98
C THR A 2 -58.59 50.91 -20.92
N PRO A 3 -59.76 51.45 -21.33
CA PRO A 3 -60.69 50.71 -22.17
C PRO A 3 -60.23 50.71 -23.62
N LEU A 4 -60.27 49.54 -24.29
CA LEU A 4 -60.13 49.42 -25.75
C LEU A 4 -61.28 50.19 -26.42
N THR A 5 -60.97 51.39 -26.90
CA THR A 5 -61.86 52.21 -27.72
C THR A 5 -62.01 51.60 -29.11
N HIS A 6 -63.17 51.01 -29.39
CA HIS A 6 -64.08 51.18 -30.54
C HIS A 6 -63.57 51.55 -31.96
N ASP A 7 -62.30 51.42 -32.30
CA ASP A 7 -61.75 51.98 -33.55
C ASP A 7 -61.34 50.92 -34.58
N ASN A 8 -62.28 50.01 -34.93
CA ASN A 8 -62.16 49.25 -36.17
C ASN A 8 -62.71 50.07 -37.34
N ILE A 9 -61.83 50.45 -38.28
CA ILE A 9 -62.14 51.32 -39.42
C ILE A 9 -63.20 50.72 -40.37
N HIS A 10 -63.34 49.39 -40.41
CA HIS A 10 -64.33 48.69 -41.21
C HIS A 10 -65.72 48.69 -40.55
N ILE A 11 -65.79 48.62 -39.21
CA ILE A 11 -67.04 48.75 -38.45
C ILE A 11 -67.60 50.16 -38.59
N ARG A 12 -66.77 51.22 -38.52
CA ARG A 12 -67.22 52.61 -38.76
C ARG A 12 -67.75 52.82 -40.19
N LYS A 13 -67.14 52.20 -41.21
CA LYS A 13 -67.62 52.28 -42.60
C LYS A 13 -68.96 51.57 -42.79
N PHE A 14 -69.16 50.44 -42.11
CA PHE A 14 -70.42 49.70 -42.15
C PHE A 14 -71.53 50.42 -41.36
N GLU A 15 -71.24 50.94 -40.16
CA GLU A 15 -72.17 51.76 -39.36
C GLU A 15 -72.58 53.06 -40.07
N SER A 16 -71.66 53.65 -40.85
CA SER A 16 -71.95 54.80 -41.71
C SER A 16 -72.90 54.43 -42.87
N ALA A 17 -72.70 53.28 -43.50
CA ALA A 17 -73.57 52.78 -44.57
C ALA A 17 -74.98 52.40 -44.06
N VAL A 18 -75.08 51.85 -42.84
CA VAL A 18 -76.34 51.45 -42.20
C VAL A 18 -77.24 52.65 -41.87
N LYS A 19 -76.67 53.86 -41.70
CA LYS A 19 -77.46 55.10 -41.49
C LYS A 19 -78.31 55.53 -42.70
N HIS A 20 -78.04 55.01 -43.89
CA HIS A 20 -78.74 55.39 -45.13
C HIS A 20 -79.74 54.34 -45.63
N LEU A 21 -79.97 53.27 -44.85
CA LEU A 21 -80.91 52.19 -45.19
C LEU A 21 -82.34 52.43 -44.65
N PRO A 22 -83.39 51.88 -45.29
CA PRO A 22 -84.77 51.94 -44.80
C PRO A 22 -84.92 51.36 -43.38
N ARG A 23 -85.84 51.92 -42.57
CA ARG A 23 -85.96 51.65 -41.12
C ARG A 23 -86.01 50.15 -40.75
N ASP A 24 -86.68 49.34 -41.56
CA ASP A 24 -86.86 47.91 -41.26
C ASP A 24 -85.57 47.10 -41.49
N MET A 25 -84.76 47.45 -42.49
CA MET A 25 -83.43 46.84 -42.71
C MET A 25 -82.40 47.34 -41.71
N LYS A 26 -82.48 48.62 -41.34
CA LYS A 26 -81.57 49.22 -40.36
C LYS A 26 -81.65 48.51 -39.01
N ARG A 27 -82.87 48.20 -38.54
CA ARG A 27 -83.07 47.49 -37.27
C ARG A 27 -82.46 46.08 -37.28
N ILE A 28 -82.66 45.34 -38.37
CA ILE A 28 -82.15 43.97 -38.52
C ILE A 28 -80.62 43.97 -38.60
N LEU A 29 -80.03 44.87 -39.38
CA LEU A 29 -78.57 44.97 -39.51
C LEU A 29 -77.89 45.51 -38.25
N GLU A 30 -78.51 46.43 -37.50
CA GLU A 30 -77.98 46.89 -36.20
C GLU A 30 -78.02 45.79 -35.13
N GLU A 31 -79.05 44.93 -35.18
CA GLU A 31 -79.22 43.79 -34.27
C GLU A 31 -78.26 42.64 -34.58
N GLU A 32 -78.03 42.35 -35.86
CA GLU A 32 -76.98 41.43 -36.33
C GLU A 32 -75.57 41.99 -36.05
N LEU A 33 -75.33 43.29 -36.19
CA LEU A 33 -74.04 43.90 -35.84
C LEU A 33 -73.75 43.81 -34.34
N ARG A 34 -74.79 43.90 -33.51
CA ARG A 34 -74.69 43.71 -32.05
C ARG A 34 -74.33 42.26 -31.73
N HIS A 35 -75.01 41.29 -32.34
CA HIS A 35 -74.68 39.87 -32.17
C HIS A 35 -73.27 39.54 -32.67
N CYS A 36 -72.86 40.14 -33.80
CA CYS A 36 -71.52 39.95 -34.35
C CYS A 36 -70.44 40.57 -33.45
N LYS A 37 -70.68 41.74 -32.83
CA LYS A 37 -69.80 42.32 -31.80
C LYS A 37 -69.73 41.45 -30.55
N GLU A 38 -70.87 40.93 -30.08
CA GLU A 38 -70.95 40.05 -28.92
C GLU A 38 -70.26 38.69 -29.16
N ASP A 39 -70.37 38.13 -30.38
CA ASP A 39 -69.73 36.87 -30.76
C ASP A 39 -68.22 37.04 -30.99
N ILE A 40 -67.76 38.17 -31.54
CA ILE A 40 -66.33 38.51 -31.63
C ILE A 40 -65.75 38.69 -30.23
N ASP A 41 -66.42 39.43 -29.35
CA ASP A 41 -65.99 39.61 -27.97
C ASP A 41 -66.03 38.28 -27.17
N ARG A 42 -67.00 37.40 -27.44
CA ARG A 42 -67.07 36.06 -26.85
C ARG A 42 -65.96 35.16 -27.39
N SER A 43 -65.64 35.23 -28.68
CA SER A 43 -64.55 34.47 -29.30
C SER A 43 -63.17 34.97 -28.86
N ILE A 44 -62.99 36.28 -28.62
CA ILE A 44 -61.75 36.83 -28.06
C ILE A 44 -61.61 36.38 -26.61
N ARG A 45 -62.66 36.46 -25.79
CA ARG A 45 -62.65 35.95 -24.40
C ARG A 45 -62.43 34.44 -24.30
N ASP A 46 -63.04 33.64 -25.19
CA ASP A 46 -62.82 32.19 -25.22
C ASP A 46 -61.39 31.83 -25.67
N ASN A 47 -60.81 32.60 -26.60
CA ASN A 47 -59.42 32.39 -27.01
C ASN A 47 -58.42 32.89 -25.95
N ASP A 48 -58.68 34.01 -25.27
CA ASP A 48 -57.87 34.50 -24.14
C ASP A 48 -57.95 33.56 -22.93
N ASN A 49 -59.12 33.00 -22.64
CA ASN A 49 -59.29 31.99 -21.60
C ASN A 49 -58.57 30.69 -21.97
N ARG A 50 -58.67 30.22 -23.23
CA ARG A 50 -57.92 29.03 -23.68
C ARG A 50 -56.40 29.26 -23.70
N LEU A 51 -55.93 30.47 -24.04
CA LEU A 51 -54.50 30.82 -23.98
C LEU A 51 -54.01 30.92 -22.53
N ASN A 52 -54.80 31.55 -21.64
CA ASN A 52 -54.49 31.64 -20.21
C ASN A 52 -54.58 30.28 -19.52
N ASP A 53 -55.51 29.40 -19.90
CA ASP A 53 -55.59 28.03 -19.39
C ASP A 53 -54.39 27.19 -19.85
N THR A 54 -53.89 27.42 -21.07
CA THR A 54 -52.68 26.74 -21.62
C THR A 54 -51.37 27.32 -21.06
N CYS A 55 -51.33 28.61 -20.72
CA CYS A 55 -50.16 29.28 -20.15
C CYS A 55 -50.08 29.21 -18.61
N ASN A 56 -51.21 29.05 -17.91
CA ASN A 56 -51.29 28.92 -16.45
C ASN A 56 -51.43 27.46 -15.98
N SER A 57 -51.68 26.50 -16.88
CA SER A 57 -51.40 25.10 -16.56
C SER A 57 -49.89 24.94 -16.45
N ASP A 58 -49.42 24.49 -15.29
CA ASP A 58 -48.06 23.99 -15.02
C ASP A 58 -47.71 22.74 -15.89
N ASP A 59 -48.09 22.72 -17.16
CA ASP A 59 -48.00 21.57 -18.05
C ASP A 59 -46.55 21.30 -18.50
N LEU A 60 -45.68 22.31 -18.40
CA LEU A 60 -44.23 22.14 -18.61
C LEU A 60 -43.50 21.58 -17.39
N ASN A 61 -43.96 21.91 -16.18
CA ASN A 61 -43.56 21.19 -14.98
C ASN A 61 -44.17 19.79 -15.00
N SER A 62 -45.33 19.57 -15.61
CA SER A 62 -45.93 18.24 -15.78
C SER A 62 -45.19 17.39 -16.81
N ILE A 63 -44.72 17.92 -17.94
CA ILE A 63 -43.87 17.17 -18.89
C ILE A 63 -42.50 16.86 -18.28
N LYS A 64 -41.89 17.83 -17.59
CA LYS A 64 -40.61 17.63 -16.90
C LYS A 64 -40.77 16.70 -15.70
N SER A 65 -41.85 16.81 -14.93
CA SER A 65 -42.22 15.92 -13.82
C SER A 65 -42.68 14.55 -14.31
N LEU A 66 -43.30 14.40 -15.47
CA LEU A 66 -43.67 13.10 -16.05
C LEU A 66 -42.44 12.37 -16.60
N LEU A 67 -41.47 13.11 -17.15
CA LEU A 67 -40.17 12.56 -17.58
C LEU A 67 -39.22 12.32 -16.38
N GLU A 68 -39.26 13.17 -15.34
CA GLU A 68 -38.51 13.00 -14.09
C GLU A 68 -39.16 11.99 -13.13
N GLU A 69 -40.49 11.81 -13.10
CA GLU A 69 -41.20 10.71 -12.40
C GLU A 69 -40.82 9.37 -13.02
N TYR A 70 -40.66 9.31 -14.34
CA TYR A 70 -40.21 8.09 -15.04
C TYR A 70 -38.73 7.76 -14.75
N LYS A 71 -37.86 8.77 -14.57
CA LYS A 71 -36.46 8.56 -14.12
C LYS A 71 -36.35 8.14 -12.64
N ASN A 72 -37.38 8.37 -11.82
CA ASN A 72 -37.35 8.14 -10.36
C ASN A 72 -38.25 6.99 -9.87
N SER A 73 -39.06 6.36 -10.74
CA SER A 73 -39.91 5.22 -10.35
C SER A 73 -39.19 3.89 -10.56
N ASP A 74 -38.21 3.62 -9.70
CA ASP A 74 -37.63 2.29 -9.54
C ASP A 74 -38.12 1.71 -8.21
N ASP A 75 -39.43 1.54 -8.06
CA ASP A 75 -39.96 0.55 -7.14
C ASP A 75 -41.39 0.10 -7.52
N SER A 76 -41.50 -1.21 -7.72
CA SER A 76 -42.71 -2.04 -7.71
C SER A 76 -44.10 -1.39 -8.01
N SER A 77 -44.68 -1.84 -9.13
CA SER A 77 -46.09 -1.78 -9.54
C SER A 77 -46.48 -0.68 -10.56
N SER A 78 -47.25 -1.12 -11.55
CA SER A 78 -47.50 -0.48 -12.83
C SER A 78 -48.25 0.86 -12.76
N SER A 79 -47.73 1.87 -13.44
CA SER A 79 -48.58 2.85 -14.14
C SER A 79 -47.94 3.22 -15.49
N MET A 80 -48.33 2.51 -16.56
CA MET A 80 -48.03 2.95 -17.91
C MET A 80 -48.62 4.34 -18.11
N VAL A 81 -47.81 5.33 -18.50
CA VAL A 81 -48.31 6.59 -19.06
C VAL A 81 -49.23 6.23 -20.23
N THR A 82 -50.51 6.59 -20.14
CA THR A 82 -51.51 6.21 -21.13
C THR A 82 -51.21 6.84 -22.49
N ASN A 83 -51.51 6.12 -23.58
CA ASN A 83 -51.38 6.62 -24.96
C ASN A 83 -52.12 7.96 -25.17
N ASP A 84 -53.17 8.20 -24.38
CA ASP A 84 -53.94 9.44 -24.33
C ASP A 84 -53.12 10.65 -23.84
N THR A 85 -52.15 10.43 -22.94
CA THR A 85 -51.26 11.48 -22.40
C THR A 85 -50.24 11.91 -23.46
N VAL A 86 -49.64 10.96 -24.16
CA VAL A 86 -48.70 11.24 -25.27
C VAL A 86 -49.43 12.01 -26.39
N GLN A 87 -50.65 11.60 -26.73
CA GLN A 87 -51.47 12.29 -27.73
C GLN A 87 -51.90 13.70 -27.28
N ALA A 88 -52.18 13.91 -26.00
CA ALA A 88 -52.50 15.22 -25.45
C ALA A 88 -51.31 16.19 -25.57
N VAL A 89 -50.12 15.75 -25.16
CA VAL A 89 -48.87 16.53 -25.27
C VAL A 89 -48.53 16.83 -26.73
N GLU A 90 -48.68 15.86 -27.63
CA GLU A 90 -48.50 16.08 -29.06
C GLU A 90 -49.47 17.11 -29.64
N LYS A 91 -50.74 17.05 -29.25
CA LYS A 91 -51.76 18.00 -29.69
C LYS A 91 -51.44 19.41 -29.18
N SER A 92 -50.99 19.54 -27.93
CA SER A 92 -50.53 20.80 -27.36
C SER A 92 -49.32 21.37 -28.11
N PHE A 93 -48.31 20.54 -28.42
CA PHE A 93 -47.16 20.94 -29.21
C PHE A 93 -47.55 21.40 -30.62
N VAL A 94 -48.42 20.68 -31.31
CA VAL A 94 -48.93 21.05 -32.65
C VAL A 94 -49.73 22.36 -32.61
N ASN A 95 -50.54 22.58 -31.59
CA ASN A 95 -51.31 23.82 -31.42
C ASN A 95 -50.39 25.01 -31.16
N LEU A 96 -49.40 24.87 -30.29
CA LEU A 96 -48.40 25.89 -29.99
C LEU A 96 -47.64 26.29 -31.26
N THR A 97 -47.22 25.30 -32.04
CA THR A 97 -46.41 25.48 -33.25
C THR A 97 -47.19 26.09 -34.42
N GLU A 98 -48.46 25.72 -34.62
CA GLU A 98 -49.35 26.38 -35.58
C GLU A 98 -49.64 27.84 -35.18
N HIS A 99 -49.76 28.12 -33.88
CA HIS A 99 -49.93 29.48 -33.37
C HIS A 99 -48.69 30.34 -33.63
N MET A 100 -47.49 29.78 -33.44
CA MET A 100 -46.24 30.45 -33.80
C MET A 100 -46.16 30.77 -35.30
N LYS A 101 -46.59 29.86 -36.20
CA LYS A 101 -46.56 30.10 -37.67
C LYS A 101 -47.39 31.32 -38.06
N PHE A 102 -48.50 31.54 -37.35
CA PHE A 102 -49.40 32.67 -37.56
C PHE A 102 -48.80 34.01 -37.10
N SER A 103 -48.01 34.00 -36.02
CA SER A 103 -47.30 35.19 -35.53
C SER A 103 -46.24 35.70 -36.53
N ILE A 104 -45.47 34.80 -37.15
CA ILE A 104 -44.31 35.17 -38.00
C ILE A 104 -44.72 35.62 -39.40
N LYS A 105 -45.80 35.06 -39.98
CA LYS A 105 -46.31 35.55 -41.28
C LYS A 105 -46.84 37.00 -41.24
N SER A 106 -47.02 37.59 -40.06
CA SER A 106 -47.49 38.97 -39.89
C SER A 106 -46.38 40.04 -40.01
N THR A 107 -45.10 39.64 -40.04
CA THR A 107 -43.96 40.58 -40.16
C THR A 107 -43.47 40.82 -41.59
N ASP A 108 -43.89 40.01 -42.56
CA ASP A 108 -43.34 40.01 -43.94
C ASP A 108 -44.23 40.67 -45.02
N THR A 109 -45.13 41.58 -44.65
CA THR A 109 -45.81 42.44 -45.64
C THR A 109 -45.79 43.90 -45.25
N ASP A 110 -44.63 44.55 -45.41
CA ASP A 110 -44.56 45.98 -45.68
C ASP A 110 -44.57 46.22 -47.20
N ASN A 111 -45.77 46.13 -47.77
CA ASN A 111 -46.22 47.12 -48.74
C ASN A 111 -47.30 47.92 -48.02
N GLY A 112 -46.98 49.18 -47.71
CA GLY A 112 -47.68 50.02 -46.75
C GLY A 112 -49.21 49.95 -46.82
N ASN A 113 -49.80 49.33 -45.81
CA ASN A 113 -51.14 49.59 -45.34
C ASN A 113 -51.27 49.05 -43.90
N ASN A 114 -51.57 49.94 -42.96
CA ASN A 114 -51.75 49.66 -41.53
C ASN A 114 -52.84 48.60 -41.28
N ALA A 115 -52.48 47.32 -41.32
CA ALA A 115 -53.23 46.25 -40.66
C ALA A 115 -52.75 46.13 -39.20
N PRO A 116 -53.64 45.87 -38.22
CA PRO A 116 -53.23 45.72 -36.82
C PRO A 116 -52.31 44.49 -36.71
N ARG A 117 -51.12 44.66 -36.13
CA ARG A 117 -50.21 43.54 -35.86
C ARG A 117 -50.84 42.68 -34.78
N LEU A 118 -51.01 41.38 -35.04
CA LEU A 118 -51.48 40.38 -34.05
C LEU A 118 -50.58 40.31 -32.79
N ILE A 119 -49.40 40.93 -32.84
CA ILE A 119 -48.47 41.11 -31.70
C ILE A 119 -49.13 41.88 -30.54
N ASP A 120 -50.12 42.74 -30.80
CA ASP A 120 -50.81 43.51 -29.75
C ASP A 120 -51.84 42.68 -28.94
N MET A 121 -52.08 41.41 -29.32
CA MET A 121 -52.98 40.47 -28.62
C MET A 121 -52.25 39.46 -27.73
N LEU A 122 -50.92 39.41 -27.75
CA LEU A 122 -50.13 38.49 -26.93
C LEU A 122 -49.59 39.22 -25.69
N PRO A 123 -49.49 38.54 -24.53
CA PRO A 123 -48.81 39.09 -23.37
C PRO A 123 -47.39 39.58 -23.75
N GLY A 124 -46.96 40.73 -23.24
CA GLY A 124 -45.65 41.32 -23.58
C GLY A 124 -44.44 40.42 -23.27
N ASP A 125 -44.63 39.36 -22.49
CA ASP A 125 -43.61 38.35 -22.13
C ASP A 125 -43.69 37.04 -22.93
N PHE A 126 -44.65 36.91 -23.87
CA PHE A 126 -44.90 35.67 -24.61
C PHE A 126 -43.69 35.19 -25.42
N ASN A 127 -43.04 36.11 -26.16
CA ASN A 127 -41.82 35.79 -26.92
C ASN A 127 -40.66 35.35 -26.01
N GLN A 128 -40.58 35.90 -24.80
CA GLN A 128 -39.55 35.50 -23.82
C GLN A 128 -39.82 34.09 -23.28
N LYS A 129 -41.08 33.76 -22.96
CA LYS A 129 -41.50 32.41 -22.53
C LYS A 129 -41.26 31.35 -23.59
N ILE A 130 -41.57 31.64 -24.86
CA ILE A 130 -41.29 30.74 -25.99
C ILE A 130 -39.78 30.52 -26.18
N ARG A 131 -38.97 31.57 -26.05
CA ARG A 131 -37.51 31.45 -26.12
C ARG A 131 -36.97 30.58 -25.00
N THR A 132 -37.42 30.75 -23.76
CA THR A 132 -37.05 29.90 -22.62
C THR A 132 -37.47 28.45 -22.80
N LEU A 133 -38.64 28.21 -23.39
CA LEU A 133 -39.12 26.85 -23.72
C LEU A 133 -38.20 26.17 -24.74
N ASN A 134 -37.86 26.86 -25.83
CA ASN A 134 -36.97 26.34 -26.85
C ASN A 134 -35.56 26.05 -26.30
N GLU A 135 -35.01 26.94 -25.47
CA GLU A 135 -33.70 26.75 -24.83
C GLU A 135 -33.69 25.50 -23.92
N ARG A 136 -34.75 25.28 -23.13
CA ARG A 136 -34.89 24.09 -22.28
C ARG A 136 -35.07 22.79 -23.06
N LEU A 137 -35.88 22.82 -24.13
CA LEU A 137 -36.09 21.66 -25.01
C LEU A 137 -34.77 21.25 -25.68
N VAL A 138 -34.00 22.22 -26.17
CA VAL A 138 -32.69 21.97 -26.78
C VAL A 138 -31.71 21.39 -25.76
N GLN A 139 -31.64 21.97 -24.57
CA GLN A 139 -30.78 21.46 -23.52
C GLN A 139 -31.10 20.00 -23.17
N TYR A 140 -32.38 19.67 -23.02
CA TYR A 140 -32.83 18.30 -22.76
C TYR A 140 -32.45 17.33 -23.89
N LEU A 141 -32.62 17.73 -25.16
CA LEU A 141 -32.25 16.89 -26.31
C LEU A 141 -30.73 16.68 -26.41
N VAL A 142 -29.91 17.68 -26.05
CA VAL A 142 -28.44 17.55 -25.98
C VAL A 142 -28.04 16.56 -24.89
N GLU A 143 -28.65 16.67 -23.71
CA GLU A 143 -28.41 15.76 -22.60
C GLU A 143 -28.79 14.32 -22.98
N CYS A 144 -29.95 14.11 -23.60
CA CYS A 144 -30.37 12.80 -24.10
C CYS A 144 -29.45 12.24 -25.19
N GLU A 145 -28.97 13.06 -26.14
CA GLU A 145 -28.05 12.62 -27.19
C GLU A 145 -26.67 12.27 -26.61
N LYS A 146 -26.22 12.99 -25.58
CA LYS A 146 -24.99 12.69 -24.85
C LYS A 146 -25.12 11.39 -24.07
N GLU A 147 -26.17 11.23 -23.27
CA GLU A 147 -26.48 10.00 -22.52
C GLU A 147 -26.53 8.77 -23.46
N TYR A 148 -27.18 8.90 -24.62
CA TYR A 148 -27.21 7.84 -25.63
C TYR A 148 -25.83 7.48 -26.20
N LYS A 149 -25.00 8.47 -26.54
CA LYS A 149 -23.67 8.20 -27.12
C LYS A 149 -22.75 7.53 -26.10
N GLU A 150 -22.74 8.03 -24.86
CA GLU A 150 -21.96 7.44 -23.77
C GLU A 150 -22.42 5.99 -23.49
N ALA A 151 -23.73 5.75 -23.43
CA ALA A 151 -24.28 4.41 -23.24
C ALA A 151 -23.99 3.46 -24.43
N LEU A 152 -23.95 3.96 -25.67
CA LEU A 152 -23.61 3.16 -26.86
C LEU A 152 -22.11 2.87 -26.98
N GLU A 153 -21.27 3.83 -26.57
CA GLU A 153 -19.81 3.67 -26.54
C GLU A 153 -19.40 2.60 -25.53
N GLU A 154 -19.92 2.68 -24.30
CA GLU A 154 -19.66 1.73 -23.21
C GLU A 154 -20.50 0.44 -23.29
N LEU A 155 -21.46 0.40 -24.22
CA LEU A 155 -22.44 -0.69 -24.38
C LEU A 155 -23.22 -1.01 -23.09
N ASP A 156 -23.61 0.04 -22.35
CA ASP A 156 -24.45 -0.08 -21.15
C ASP A 156 -25.87 -0.50 -21.54
N VAL A 157 -26.13 -1.80 -21.42
CA VAL A 157 -27.39 -2.42 -21.82
C VAL A 157 -28.59 -1.83 -21.07
N THR A 158 -28.43 -1.49 -19.79
CA THR A 158 -29.52 -1.00 -18.95
C THR A 158 -29.92 0.41 -19.38
N SER A 159 -28.93 1.31 -19.46
CA SER A 159 -29.15 2.69 -19.92
C SER A 159 -29.68 2.72 -21.36
N LEU A 160 -29.14 1.87 -22.26
CA LEU A 160 -29.63 1.78 -23.64
C LEU A 160 -31.07 1.29 -23.73
N LYS A 161 -31.48 0.36 -22.87
CA LYS A 161 -32.87 -0.11 -22.80
C LYS A 161 -33.81 1.01 -22.36
N ASP A 162 -33.46 1.75 -21.30
CA ASP A 162 -34.29 2.85 -20.80
C ASP A 162 -34.43 3.97 -21.85
N ILE A 163 -33.34 4.24 -22.58
CA ILE A 163 -33.34 5.16 -23.72
C ILE A 163 -34.21 4.63 -24.87
N LEU A 164 -34.15 3.33 -25.17
CA LEU A 164 -35.01 2.71 -26.19
C LEU A 164 -36.48 2.77 -25.81
N ASP A 165 -36.83 2.47 -24.55
CA ASP A 165 -38.21 2.54 -24.03
C ASP A 165 -38.75 3.97 -24.13
N THR A 166 -37.97 4.96 -23.68
CA THR A 166 -38.32 6.37 -23.74
C THR A 166 -38.43 6.85 -25.19
N SER A 167 -37.48 6.49 -26.04
CA SER A 167 -37.45 6.88 -27.45
C SER A 167 -38.61 6.25 -28.23
N GLN A 168 -38.97 5.00 -27.94
CA GLN A 168 -40.11 4.31 -28.55
C GLN A 168 -41.43 4.98 -28.19
N GLN A 169 -41.59 5.31 -26.91
CA GLN A 169 -42.81 5.91 -26.38
C GLN A 169 -43.07 7.30 -26.94
N TRP A 170 -42.02 8.13 -27.08
CA TRP A 170 -42.12 9.52 -27.52
C TRP A 170 -41.73 9.75 -28.99
N ASN A 171 -41.52 8.68 -29.77
CA ASN A 171 -41.01 8.75 -31.14
C ASN A 171 -41.85 9.66 -32.05
N SER A 172 -43.18 9.59 -31.95
CA SER A 172 -44.10 10.38 -32.76
C SER A 172 -44.03 11.89 -32.45
N LEU A 173 -43.81 12.26 -31.18
CA LEU A 173 -43.56 13.64 -30.78
C LEU A 173 -42.19 14.12 -31.29
N PHE A 174 -41.14 13.31 -31.15
CA PHE A 174 -39.80 13.66 -31.63
C PHE A 174 -39.73 13.87 -33.15
N ILE A 175 -40.44 13.06 -33.93
CA ILE A 175 -40.59 13.24 -35.38
C ILE A 175 -41.25 14.59 -35.68
N LYS A 176 -42.37 14.91 -35.00
CA LYS A 176 -43.08 16.19 -35.19
C LYS A 176 -42.24 17.39 -34.79
N ILE A 177 -41.41 17.28 -33.75
CA ILE A 177 -40.44 18.31 -33.35
C ILE A 177 -39.41 18.53 -34.46
N GLN A 178 -38.82 17.46 -35.01
CA GLN A 178 -37.85 17.57 -36.11
C GLN A 178 -38.48 18.16 -37.38
N ASP A 179 -39.68 17.71 -37.76
CA ASP A 179 -40.42 18.21 -38.92
C ASP A 179 -40.79 19.68 -38.78
N HIS A 180 -41.25 20.10 -37.59
CA HIS A 180 -41.60 21.48 -37.32
C HIS A 180 -40.39 22.42 -37.44
N TYR A 181 -39.25 22.04 -36.84
CA TYR A 181 -38.01 22.80 -36.92
C TYR A 181 -37.47 22.91 -38.35
N ASN A 182 -37.58 21.86 -39.15
CA ASN A 182 -37.19 21.89 -40.57
C ASN A 182 -38.02 22.89 -41.39
N ILE A 183 -39.30 23.08 -41.06
CA ILE A 183 -40.18 24.06 -41.72
C ILE A 183 -39.83 25.49 -41.27
N TYR A 184 -39.53 25.68 -39.98
CA TYR A 184 -39.26 26.99 -39.38
C TYR A 184 -37.92 27.63 -39.76
N HIS A 185 -36.91 26.81 -40.05
CA HIS A 185 -35.56 27.27 -40.37
C HIS A 185 -35.48 28.08 -41.68
N THR A 186 -36.55 28.12 -42.48
CA THR A 186 -36.59 28.86 -43.75
C THR A 186 -36.98 30.35 -43.61
N ILE A 187 -37.24 30.86 -42.40
CA ILE A 187 -37.87 32.17 -42.19
C ILE A 187 -37.04 33.15 -41.29
N ASP A 188 -36.05 32.68 -40.51
CA ASP A 188 -35.20 33.57 -39.68
C ASP A 188 -33.75 33.04 -39.59
N ASP A 189 -32.79 33.85 -40.05
CA ASP A 189 -31.36 33.52 -40.18
C ASP A 189 -30.53 33.77 -38.89
N SER A 190 -31.15 34.16 -37.77
CA SER A 190 -30.41 34.66 -36.60
C SER A 190 -30.10 33.66 -35.47
N ALA A 191 -30.41 32.36 -35.59
CA ALA A 191 -30.17 31.36 -34.53
C ALA A 191 -29.53 30.04 -35.04
N ASN A 192 -28.26 30.08 -35.43
CA ASN A 192 -27.55 28.96 -36.08
C ASN A 192 -27.12 27.75 -35.19
N ALA A 193 -27.51 27.66 -33.91
CA ALA A 193 -27.10 26.55 -33.02
C ALA A 193 -28.22 25.55 -32.69
N VAL A 194 -29.47 26.02 -32.63
CA VAL A 194 -30.64 25.22 -32.23
C VAL A 194 -31.07 24.20 -33.31
N PRO A 195 -31.14 24.55 -34.60
CA PRO A 195 -31.63 23.63 -35.64
C PRO A 195 -30.69 22.45 -35.92
N ILE A 196 -29.37 22.66 -35.78
CA ILE A 196 -28.35 21.62 -36.02
C ILE A 196 -28.46 20.50 -34.98
N THR A 197 -28.71 20.87 -33.72
CA THR A 197 -28.78 19.96 -32.58
C THR A 197 -30.02 19.07 -32.65
N ILE A 198 -31.19 19.66 -32.93
CA ILE A 198 -32.46 18.93 -33.07
C ILE A 198 -32.44 17.97 -34.27
N LYS A 199 -31.74 18.34 -35.35
CA LYS A 199 -31.55 17.49 -36.54
C LYS A 199 -30.56 16.33 -36.31
N LYS A 200 -29.63 16.45 -35.37
CA LYS A 200 -28.63 15.41 -35.06
C LYS A 200 -29.14 14.34 -34.09
N PHE A 201 -30.16 14.68 -33.28
CA PHE A 201 -30.80 13.76 -32.34
C PHE A 201 -31.26 12.45 -33.03
N ALA A 202 -30.90 11.31 -32.43
CA ALA A 202 -31.21 10.00 -32.98
C ALA A 202 -32.65 9.59 -32.63
N LEU A 203 -33.47 9.34 -33.65
CA LEU A 203 -34.81 8.76 -33.47
C LEU A 203 -34.72 7.26 -33.15
N PHE A 204 -35.79 6.72 -32.57
CA PHE A 204 -35.91 5.31 -32.17
C PHE A 204 -35.39 4.31 -33.24
N PRO A 205 -35.76 4.40 -34.54
CA PRO A 205 -35.25 3.47 -35.55
C PRO A 205 -33.73 3.49 -35.73
N LYS A 206 -33.12 4.68 -35.62
CA LYS A 206 -31.67 4.86 -35.76
C LYS A 206 -30.91 4.32 -34.54
N ILE A 207 -31.47 4.50 -33.35
CA ILE A 207 -30.91 3.93 -32.10
C ILE A 207 -30.91 2.40 -32.19
N VAL A 208 -32.02 1.79 -32.63
CA VAL A 208 -32.15 0.35 -32.84
C VAL A 208 -31.12 -0.18 -33.87
N GLU A 209 -30.93 0.53 -34.99
CA GLU A 209 -29.92 0.16 -36.01
C GLU A 209 -28.48 0.27 -35.51
N SER A 210 -28.20 1.18 -34.57
CA SER A 210 -26.85 1.47 -34.08
C SER A 210 -26.32 0.42 -33.08
N ILE A 211 -27.21 -0.34 -32.45
CA ILE A 211 -26.86 -1.34 -31.43
C ILE A 211 -26.32 -2.63 -32.07
N ALA A 212 -26.92 -3.08 -33.18
CA ALA A 212 -26.55 -4.35 -33.82
C ALA A 212 -25.05 -4.46 -34.23
N PRO A 213 -24.41 -3.43 -34.82
CA PRO A 213 -22.98 -3.45 -35.13
C PRO A 213 -22.09 -3.66 -33.90
N ARG A 214 -22.43 -3.02 -32.77
CA ARG A 214 -21.63 -3.09 -31.55
C ARG A 214 -21.74 -4.47 -30.88
N ILE A 215 -22.94 -5.06 -30.83
CA ILE A 215 -23.11 -6.45 -30.36
C ILE A 215 -22.40 -7.42 -31.31
N THR A 216 -22.41 -7.16 -32.62
CA THR A 216 -21.67 -7.98 -33.60
C THR A 216 -20.16 -7.93 -33.37
N GLU A 217 -19.62 -6.75 -33.04
CA GLU A 217 -18.21 -6.56 -32.67
C GLU A 217 -17.86 -7.31 -31.38
N LEU A 218 -18.67 -7.16 -30.34
CA LEU A 218 -18.50 -7.86 -29.06
C LEU A 218 -18.52 -9.39 -29.23
N ARG A 219 -19.47 -9.93 -30.01
CA ARG A 219 -19.49 -11.37 -30.38
C ARG A 219 -18.18 -11.77 -31.06
N ARG A 220 -17.70 -10.98 -32.02
CA ARG A 220 -16.47 -11.30 -32.77
C ARG A 220 -15.25 -11.31 -31.86
N GLU A 221 -15.14 -10.37 -30.94
CA GLU A 221 -14.08 -10.32 -29.94
C GLU A 221 -14.12 -11.57 -29.04
N LEU A 222 -15.28 -11.90 -28.47
CA LEU A 222 -15.45 -13.06 -27.61
C LEU A 222 -15.12 -14.39 -28.31
N ILE A 223 -15.47 -14.53 -29.59
CA ILE A 223 -15.17 -15.76 -30.37
C ILE A 223 -13.68 -15.88 -30.70
N ARG A 224 -13.01 -14.75 -30.99
CA ARG A 224 -11.58 -14.73 -31.36
C ARG A 224 -10.65 -14.82 -30.17
N GLN A 225 -11.15 -14.62 -28.96
CA GLN A 225 -10.32 -14.67 -27.77
C GLN A 225 -9.81 -16.09 -27.51
N GLU A 226 -8.48 -16.24 -27.47
CA GLU A 226 -7.83 -17.47 -27.02
C GLU A 226 -7.67 -17.43 -25.49
N LEU A 227 -8.05 -18.52 -24.80
CA LEU A 227 -7.92 -18.61 -23.34
C LEU A 227 -6.46 -18.74 -22.88
N ILE A 228 -5.60 -19.34 -23.70
CA ILE A 228 -4.14 -19.39 -23.46
C ILE A 228 -3.47 -18.37 -24.39
N ASN A 229 -3.03 -17.26 -23.81
CA ASN A 229 -2.39 -16.14 -24.51
C ASN A 229 -1.30 -15.52 -23.61
N ASP A 230 -0.62 -14.47 -24.07
CA ASP A 230 0.52 -13.91 -23.33
C ASP A 230 0.12 -13.28 -21.98
N LEU A 231 -1.13 -12.83 -21.81
CA LEU A 231 -1.66 -12.36 -20.52
C LEU A 231 -1.95 -13.50 -19.56
N THR A 232 -2.41 -14.65 -20.08
CA THR A 232 -2.81 -15.80 -19.25
C THR A 232 -1.70 -16.83 -19.02
N LYS A 233 -0.56 -16.66 -19.70
CA LYS A 233 0.72 -17.32 -19.36
C LYS A 233 1.41 -16.66 -18.16
N GLY A 234 1.08 -15.40 -17.86
CA GLY A 234 1.63 -14.64 -16.74
C GLY A 234 1.09 -15.03 -15.36
N PHE A 235 1.41 -14.23 -14.35
CA PHE A 235 1.02 -14.45 -12.95
C PHE A 235 -0.50 -14.41 -12.71
N SER A 236 -0.92 -14.89 -11.54
CA SER A 236 -2.33 -14.95 -11.13
C SER A 236 -3.08 -13.65 -11.37
N LYS A 237 -2.56 -12.50 -10.92
CA LYS A 237 -3.27 -11.22 -11.06
C LYS A 237 -3.60 -10.84 -12.51
N GLN A 238 -2.64 -10.94 -13.43
CA GLN A 238 -2.87 -10.61 -14.85
C GLN A 238 -3.84 -11.60 -15.50
N ARG A 239 -3.71 -12.89 -15.14
CA ARG A 239 -4.60 -13.95 -15.60
C ARG A 239 -6.02 -13.77 -15.07
N ASP A 240 -6.17 -13.44 -13.79
CA ASP A 240 -7.46 -13.20 -13.12
C ASP A 240 -8.11 -11.92 -13.70
N GLU A 241 -7.36 -10.83 -13.89
CA GLU A 241 -7.86 -9.62 -14.58
C GLU A 241 -8.33 -9.92 -16.01
N PHE A 242 -7.60 -10.77 -16.74
CA PHE A 242 -8.01 -11.20 -18.06
C PHE A 242 -9.36 -11.94 -18.02
N TYR A 243 -9.52 -12.92 -17.13
CA TYR A 243 -10.78 -13.66 -17.01
C TYR A 243 -11.92 -12.80 -16.46
N SER A 244 -11.66 -11.84 -15.56
CA SER A 244 -12.64 -10.86 -15.09
C SER A 244 -13.15 -9.98 -16.25
N LYS A 245 -12.24 -9.41 -17.05
CA LYS A 245 -12.60 -8.62 -18.24
C LYS A 245 -13.35 -9.45 -19.27
N LEU A 246 -12.98 -10.72 -19.44
CA LEU A 246 -13.68 -11.65 -20.32
C LEU A 246 -15.11 -11.92 -19.81
N ASN A 247 -15.28 -12.08 -18.49
CA ASN A 247 -16.58 -12.24 -17.84
C ASN A 247 -17.45 -10.98 -17.95
N GLU A 248 -16.87 -9.78 -17.84
CA GLU A 248 -17.57 -8.51 -18.08
C GLU A 248 -18.12 -8.44 -19.50
N LYS A 249 -17.27 -8.67 -20.51
CA LYS A 249 -17.68 -8.71 -21.93
C LYS A 249 -18.78 -9.74 -22.19
N TYR A 250 -18.65 -10.93 -21.60
CA TYR A 250 -19.68 -11.97 -21.71
C TYR A 250 -21.00 -11.54 -21.03
N SER A 251 -20.92 -10.92 -19.85
CA SER A 251 -22.10 -10.45 -19.10
C SER A 251 -22.85 -9.38 -19.87
N ILE A 252 -22.13 -8.46 -20.54
CA ILE A 252 -22.72 -7.47 -21.43
C ILE A 252 -23.49 -8.15 -22.58
N LEU A 253 -22.88 -9.14 -23.26
CA LEU A 253 -23.55 -9.89 -24.32
C LEU A 253 -24.79 -10.67 -23.80
N SER A 254 -24.69 -11.27 -22.61
CA SER A 254 -25.81 -11.99 -22.00
C SER A 254 -26.97 -11.05 -21.63
N ASN A 255 -26.65 -9.88 -21.08
CA ASN A 255 -27.61 -8.84 -20.75
C ASN A 255 -28.29 -8.27 -21.99
N ALA A 256 -27.63 -8.23 -23.14
CA ALA A 256 -28.21 -7.74 -24.39
C ALA A 256 -29.46 -8.51 -24.86
N LYS A 257 -29.78 -9.67 -24.25
CA LYS A 257 -31.09 -10.34 -24.40
C LYS A 257 -32.26 -9.44 -24.02
N GLN A 258 -32.05 -8.47 -23.14
CA GLN A 258 -33.07 -7.50 -22.76
C GLN A 258 -33.60 -6.72 -23.98
N PHE A 259 -32.83 -6.65 -25.06
CA PHE A 259 -33.27 -6.01 -26.29
C PHE A 259 -34.18 -6.89 -27.16
N SER A 260 -34.54 -8.10 -26.74
CA SER A 260 -35.38 -9.04 -27.53
C SER A 260 -36.75 -8.48 -27.91
N ASN A 261 -37.25 -7.49 -27.15
CA ASN A 261 -38.54 -6.85 -27.38
C ASN A 261 -38.50 -5.81 -28.51
N TYR A 262 -37.31 -5.40 -28.96
CA TYR A 262 -37.12 -4.48 -30.08
C TYR A 262 -36.73 -5.26 -31.35
N LYS A 263 -37.19 -4.81 -32.52
CA LYS A 263 -36.85 -5.43 -33.82
C LYS A 263 -35.41 -5.11 -34.25
N ILE A 264 -34.43 -5.50 -33.44
CA ILE A 264 -32.99 -5.39 -33.75
C ILE A 264 -32.64 -6.45 -34.78
N ASN A 265 -31.93 -6.06 -35.84
CA ASN A 265 -31.46 -6.98 -36.88
C ASN A 265 -30.24 -7.79 -36.42
N PHE A 266 -30.33 -8.45 -35.26
CA PHE A 266 -29.27 -9.24 -34.66
C PHE A 266 -29.84 -10.30 -33.70
N ASP A 267 -29.46 -11.57 -33.89
CA ASP A 267 -29.87 -12.67 -33.02
C ASP A 267 -28.89 -12.83 -31.83
N VAL A 268 -29.19 -12.12 -30.74
CA VAL A 268 -28.40 -12.14 -29.50
C VAL A 268 -28.35 -13.54 -28.88
N ILE A 269 -29.45 -14.31 -28.98
CA ILE A 269 -29.55 -15.64 -28.37
C ILE A 269 -28.60 -16.61 -29.09
N ASN A 270 -28.60 -16.60 -30.41
CA ASN A 270 -27.67 -17.43 -31.18
C ASN A 270 -26.20 -16.96 -30.98
N ALA A 271 -25.96 -15.65 -30.95
CA ALA A 271 -24.62 -15.10 -30.70
C ALA A 271 -24.03 -15.55 -29.36
N GLU A 272 -24.82 -15.47 -28.28
CA GLU A 272 -24.39 -15.93 -26.95
C GLU A 272 -24.12 -17.44 -26.94
N GLN A 273 -24.98 -18.24 -27.59
CA GLN A 273 -24.78 -19.70 -27.68
C GLN A 273 -23.50 -20.07 -28.43
N GLU A 274 -23.16 -19.36 -29.49
CA GLU A 274 -21.91 -19.57 -30.23
C GLU A 274 -20.67 -19.19 -29.40
N CYS A 275 -20.70 -18.05 -28.69
CA CYS A 275 -19.63 -17.65 -27.79
C CYS A 275 -19.45 -18.68 -26.66
N LEU A 276 -20.55 -19.14 -26.05
CA LEU A 276 -20.52 -20.19 -25.03
C LEU A 276 -19.89 -21.48 -25.55
N LYS A 277 -20.28 -21.96 -26.73
CA LYS A 277 -19.70 -23.16 -27.35
C LYS A 277 -18.20 -23.01 -27.62
N SER A 278 -17.76 -21.83 -28.06
CA SER A 278 -16.33 -21.55 -28.28
C SER A 278 -15.54 -21.62 -26.98
N LEU A 279 -16.00 -20.94 -25.94
CA LEU A 279 -15.38 -20.95 -24.61
C LEU A 279 -15.38 -22.36 -23.99
N GLU A 280 -16.49 -23.10 -24.11
CA GLU A 280 -16.62 -24.47 -23.62
C GLU A 280 -15.61 -25.42 -24.27
N LYS A 281 -15.41 -25.27 -25.59
CA LYS A 281 -14.45 -26.06 -26.34
C LYS A 281 -13.03 -25.79 -25.84
N GLN A 282 -12.64 -24.52 -25.74
CA GLN A 282 -11.30 -24.12 -25.31
C GLN A 282 -11.00 -24.57 -23.87
N ILE A 283 -11.92 -24.36 -22.92
CA ILE A 283 -11.71 -24.77 -21.53
C ILE A 283 -11.69 -26.30 -21.37
N THR A 284 -12.44 -27.02 -22.21
CA THR A 284 -12.43 -28.48 -22.24
C THR A 284 -11.10 -29.01 -22.77
N GLU A 285 -10.52 -28.38 -23.79
CA GLU A 285 -9.20 -28.70 -24.31
C GLU A 285 -8.10 -28.47 -23.27
N ILE A 286 -8.10 -27.31 -22.60
CA ILE A 286 -7.18 -27.00 -21.49
C ILE A 286 -7.28 -28.07 -20.39
N SER A 287 -8.50 -28.42 -19.99
CA SER A 287 -8.74 -29.45 -18.97
C SER A 287 -8.25 -30.84 -19.40
N SER A 288 -8.43 -31.21 -20.67
CA SER A 288 -7.96 -32.49 -21.20
C SER A 288 -6.43 -32.56 -21.23
N ASN A 289 -5.77 -31.44 -21.57
CA ASN A 289 -4.31 -31.34 -21.58
C ASN A 289 -3.73 -31.45 -20.16
N ALA A 290 -4.33 -30.76 -19.19
CA ALA A 290 -3.96 -30.90 -17.77
C ALA A 290 -4.14 -32.34 -17.28
N GLU A 291 -5.28 -32.96 -17.58
CA GLU A 291 -5.57 -34.35 -17.17
C GLU A 291 -4.60 -35.36 -17.81
N THR A 292 -4.19 -35.14 -19.06
CA THR A 292 -3.23 -36.01 -19.77
C THR A 292 -1.85 -35.98 -19.10
N LEU A 293 -1.35 -34.78 -18.78
CA LEU A 293 -0.08 -34.61 -18.08
C LEU A 293 -0.13 -35.20 -16.65
N LEU A 294 -1.23 -34.97 -15.93
CA LEU A 294 -1.43 -35.55 -14.60
C LEU A 294 -1.47 -37.09 -14.64
N ASN A 295 -2.14 -37.69 -15.63
CA ASN A 295 -2.21 -39.15 -15.74
C ASN A 295 -0.83 -39.78 -15.98
N ARG A 296 0.07 -39.09 -16.70
CA ARG A 296 1.47 -39.52 -16.88
C ARG A 296 2.26 -39.41 -15.58
N PHE A 297 2.11 -38.30 -14.86
CA PHE A 297 2.67 -38.12 -13.53
C PHE A 297 2.25 -39.24 -12.56
N ILE A 298 0.96 -39.59 -12.53
CA ILE A 298 0.43 -40.63 -11.63
C ILE A 298 1.05 -42.01 -11.93
N ARG A 299 1.43 -42.26 -13.18
CA ARG A 299 2.09 -43.51 -13.63
C ARG A 299 3.59 -43.55 -13.32
N ASP A 300 4.12 -42.59 -12.56
CA ASP A 300 5.56 -42.44 -12.29
C ASP A 300 6.40 -42.28 -13.55
N GLU A 301 5.82 -41.73 -14.62
CA GLU A 301 6.61 -41.29 -15.78
C GLU A 301 7.36 -40.00 -15.40
N ASN A 302 8.67 -39.94 -15.66
CA ASN A 302 9.48 -38.74 -15.43
C ASN A 302 9.03 -37.62 -16.37
N LEU A 303 8.19 -36.71 -15.86
CA LEU A 303 7.86 -35.47 -16.55
C LEU A 303 9.10 -34.57 -16.59
N ASN A 304 9.36 -33.98 -17.75
CA ASN A 304 10.37 -32.94 -17.87
C ASN A 304 9.82 -31.58 -17.41
N ARG A 305 10.72 -30.59 -17.25
CA ARG A 305 10.34 -29.26 -16.76
C ARG A 305 9.28 -28.56 -17.62
N GLN A 306 9.37 -28.67 -18.95
CA GLN A 306 8.38 -28.05 -19.86
C GLN A 306 6.98 -28.66 -19.69
N GLU A 307 6.91 -29.95 -19.36
CA GLU A 307 5.66 -30.64 -19.10
C GLU A 307 5.04 -30.21 -17.76
N TYR A 308 5.85 -29.99 -16.73
CA TYR A 308 5.39 -29.39 -15.47
C TYR A 308 4.90 -27.96 -15.66
N ASP A 309 5.65 -27.13 -16.39
CA ASP A 309 5.28 -25.76 -16.70
C ASP A 309 3.96 -25.73 -17.49
N SER A 310 3.79 -26.65 -18.45
CA SER A 310 2.54 -26.83 -19.20
C SER A 310 1.37 -27.24 -18.30
N PHE A 311 1.58 -28.19 -17.37
CA PHE A 311 0.54 -28.58 -16.41
C PHE A 311 0.11 -27.40 -15.53
N ASN A 312 1.08 -26.68 -14.96
CA ASN A 312 0.82 -25.51 -14.13
C ASN A 312 0.06 -24.44 -14.91
N LEU A 313 0.46 -24.17 -16.16
CA LEU A 313 -0.23 -23.24 -17.05
C LEU A 313 -1.70 -23.64 -17.24
N TYR A 314 -1.97 -24.88 -17.63
CA TYR A 314 -3.34 -25.33 -17.87
C TYR A 314 -4.20 -25.32 -16.60
N TYR A 315 -3.67 -25.88 -15.50
CA TYR A 315 -4.41 -25.96 -14.25
C TYR A 315 -4.69 -24.57 -13.64
N ASN A 316 -3.71 -23.66 -13.67
CA ASN A 316 -3.90 -22.31 -13.17
C ASN A 316 -4.93 -21.52 -14.00
N ASN A 317 -4.95 -21.74 -15.31
CA ASN A 317 -6.00 -21.18 -16.18
C ASN A 317 -7.39 -21.74 -15.85
N MET A 318 -7.50 -23.02 -15.51
CA MET A 318 -8.77 -23.59 -15.06
C MET A 318 -9.25 -22.98 -13.73
N ILE A 319 -8.34 -22.74 -12.77
CA ILE A 319 -8.67 -22.13 -11.48
C ILE A 319 -9.10 -20.67 -11.65
N SER A 320 -8.35 -19.86 -12.40
CA SER A 320 -8.71 -18.47 -12.67
C SER A 320 -10.02 -18.37 -13.44
N PHE A 321 -10.23 -19.24 -14.45
CA PHE A 321 -11.51 -19.32 -15.15
C PHE A 321 -12.66 -19.68 -14.19
N LYS A 322 -12.47 -20.66 -13.30
CA LYS A 322 -13.48 -21.05 -12.29
C LYS A 322 -13.84 -19.91 -11.34
N ASN A 323 -12.86 -19.12 -10.91
CA ASN A 323 -13.06 -18.06 -9.92
C ASN A 323 -13.70 -16.80 -10.53
N GLU A 324 -13.29 -16.43 -11.74
CA GLU A 324 -13.67 -15.16 -12.36
C GLU A 324 -14.86 -15.27 -13.33
N MET A 325 -15.01 -16.39 -14.04
CA MET A 325 -16.11 -16.59 -14.98
C MET A 325 -17.36 -17.09 -14.25
N LYS A 326 -18.37 -16.22 -14.13
CA LYS A 326 -19.63 -16.49 -13.41
C LYS A 326 -20.66 -17.24 -14.26
N ILE A 327 -20.22 -18.21 -15.07
CA ILE A 327 -21.07 -18.95 -16.00
C ILE A 327 -21.39 -20.33 -15.42
N THR A 328 -22.61 -20.48 -14.89
CA THR A 328 -23.07 -21.70 -14.19
C THR A 328 -23.18 -22.94 -15.08
N LYS A 329 -23.17 -22.76 -16.41
CA LYS A 329 -23.32 -23.85 -17.38
C LYS A 329 -22.05 -24.70 -17.54
N PHE A 330 -20.89 -24.20 -17.12
CA PHE A 330 -19.63 -24.93 -17.22
C PHE A 330 -19.39 -25.81 -15.99
N GLU A 331 -19.24 -27.12 -16.18
CA GLU A 331 -18.87 -28.06 -15.12
C GLU A 331 -17.36 -27.99 -14.76
N ILE A 332 -16.77 -26.79 -14.72
CA ILE A 332 -15.34 -26.61 -14.44
C ILE A 332 -14.98 -27.00 -13.00
N SER A 333 -15.90 -26.81 -12.06
CA SER A 333 -15.74 -27.26 -10.67
C SER A 333 -15.54 -28.77 -10.58
N HIS A 334 -16.37 -29.55 -11.27
CA HIS A 334 -16.22 -31.00 -11.32
C HIS A 334 -14.91 -31.44 -11.98
N LYS A 335 -14.48 -30.76 -13.06
CA LYS A 335 -13.20 -31.04 -13.74
C LYS A 335 -11.99 -30.73 -12.85
N THR A 336 -12.00 -29.61 -12.15
CA THR A 336 -10.92 -29.23 -11.21
C THR A 336 -10.86 -30.18 -10.01
N GLU A 337 -12.02 -30.54 -9.42
CA GLU A 337 -12.10 -31.53 -8.34
C GLU A 337 -11.60 -32.92 -8.76
N LYS A 338 -11.90 -33.36 -9.98
CA LYS A 338 -11.40 -34.63 -10.53
C LYS A 338 -9.87 -34.67 -10.60
N ILE A 339 -9.24 -33.58 -11.05
CA ILE A 339 -7.77 -33.43 -11.09
C ILE A 339 -7.21 -33.47 -9.67
N GLU A 340 -7.81 -32.73 -8.72
CA GLU A 340 -7.37 -32.73 -7.33
C GLU A 340 -7.47 -34.13 -6.69
N ASN A 341 -8.60 -34.82 -6.87
CA ASN A 341 -8.82 -36.15 -6.31
C ASN A 341 -7.78 -37.16 -6.82
N LYS A 342 -7.49 -37.16 -8.13
CA LYS A 342 -6.46 -38.01 -8.73
C LYS A 342 -5.07 -37.72 -8.17
N PHE A 343 -4.74 -36.45 -7.94
CA PHE A 343 -3.48 -36.07 -7.31
C PHE A 343 -3.40 -36.58 -5.86
N PHE A 344 -4.48 -36.43 -5.09
CA PHE A 344 -4.56 -36.94 -3.72
C PHE A 344 -4.51 -38.48 -3.64
N GLU A 345 -5.05 -39.19 -4.64
CA GLU A 345 -4.87 -40.65 -4.73
C GLU A 345 -3.39 -41.03 -4.84
N LYS A 346 -2.60 -40.29 -5.64
CA LYS A 346 -1.15 -40.52 -5.73
C LYS A 346 -0.43 -40.26 -4.41
N ILE A 347 -0.81 -39.20 -3.69
CA ILE A 347 -0.27 -38.93 -2.34
C ILE A 347 -0.57 -40.09 -1.39
N ARG A 348 -1.81 -40.60 -1.39
CA ARG A 348 -2.18 -41.75 -0.55
C ARG A 348 -1.39 -43.00 -0.91
N GLN A 349 -1.05 -43.19 -2.19
CA GLN A 349 -0.17 -44.29 -2.61
C GLN A 349 1.24 -44.13 -2.03
N TRP A 350 1.83 -42.93 -2.08
CA TRP A 350 3.13 -42.67 -1.46
C TRP A 350 3.09 -42.82 0.07
N GLU A 351 2.04 -42.33 0.73
CA GLU A 351 1.80 -42.56 2.17
C GLU A 351 1.82 -44.06 2.48
N ALA A 352 1.02 -44.87 1.79
CA ALA A 352 0.97 -46.32 1.98
C ALA A 352 2.31 -47.03 1.71
N GLN A 353 3.10 -46.54 0.74
CA GLN A 353 4.44 -47.04 0.47
C GLN A 353 5.40 -46.72 1.61
N ILE A 354 5.35 -45.51 2.19
CA ILE A 354 6.16 -45.12 3.34
C ILE A 354 5.77 -45.95 4.57
N GLU A 355 4.47 -46.19 4.79
CA GLU A 355 3.97 -47.00 5.90
C GLU A 355 4.44 -48.46 5.83
N SER A 356 4.50 -49.01 4.61
CA SER A 356 4.94 -50.39 4.37
C SER A 356 6.46 -50.54 4.19
N ALA A 357 7.22 -49.44 4.11
CA ALA A 357 8.64 -49.46 3.88
C ALA A 357 9.44 -50.06 5.05
N THR A 358 10.21 -51.11 4.74
CA THR A 358 11.10 -51.77 5.71
C THR A 358 12.46 -51.07 5.82
N ARG A 359 12.93 -50.40 4.77
CA ARG A 359 14.22 -49.68 4.73
C ARG A 359 14.02 -48.17 4.76
N ILE A 360 14.93 -47.47 5.44
CA ILE A 360 14.90 -46.00 5.54
C ILE A 360 15.26 -45.34 4.20
N ASP A 361 16.13 -45.98 3.41
CA ASP A 361 16.48 -45.50 2.05
C ASP A 361 15.24 -45.34 1.16
N ASP A 362 14.28 -46.26 1.27
CA ASP A 362 13.06 -46.24 0.46
C ASP A 362 12.14 -45.10 0.91
N VAL A 363 12.08 -44.83 2.22
CA VAL A 363 11.35 -43.67 2.77
C VAL A 363 11.97 -42.36 2.29
N ALA A 364 13.30 -42.23 2.32
CA ALA A 364 14.00 -41.06 1.83
C ALA A 364 13.70 -40.78 0.35
N LYS A 365 13.76 -41.82 -0.50
CA LYS A 365 13.44 -41.71 -1.93
C LYS A 365 12.00 -41.28 -2.19
N ILE A 366 11.02 -41.84 -1.47
CA ILE A 366 9.62 -41.45 -1.65
C ILE A 366 9.42 -39.99 -1.22
N LEU A 367 10.00 -39.57 -0.09
CA LEU A 367 9.95 -38.18 0.36
C LEU A 367 10.58 -37.22 -0.66
N ILE A 368 11.72 -37.59 -1.26
CA ILE A 368 12.36 -36.83 -2.35
C ILE A 368 11.42 -36.72 -3.56
N HIS A 369 10.76 -37.81 -3.99
CA HIS A 369 9.78 -37.74 -5.08
C HIS A 369 8.57 -36.88 -4.74
N MET A 370 8.06 -36.97 -3.52
CA MET A 370 6.96 -36.13 -3.02
C MET A 370 7.36 -34.65 -3.06
N LYS A 371 8.57 -34.32 -2.59
CA LYS A 371 9.08 -32.95 -2.59
C LYS A 371 9.32 -32.44 -4.01
N HIS A 372 9.94 -33.25 -4.86
CA HIS A 372 10.11 -32.95 -6.27
C HIS A 372 8.78 -32.61 -6.94
N ALA A 373 7.72 -33.39 -6.69
CA ALA A 373 6.39 -33.10 -7.20
C ALA A 373 5.82 -31.79 -6.62
N ALA A 374 6.03 -31.52 -5.34
CA ALA A 374 5.58 -30.28 -4.71
C ALA A 374 6.25 -29.04 -5.32
N ASP A 375 7.56 -29.11 -5.58
CA ASP A 375 8.32 -27.99 -6.13
C ASP A 375 8.03 -27.74 -7.62
N ASN A 376 7.64 -28.78 -8.36
CA ASN A 376 7.29 -28.65 -9.77
C ASN A 376 5.79 -28.42 -10.02
N ILE A 377 4.91 -28.72 -9.06
CA ILE A 377 3.45 -28.54 -9.17
C ILE A 377 2.99 -27.51 -8.12
N LEU A 378 3.29 -26.24 -8.39
CA LEU A 378 3.21 -25.13 -7.45
C LEU A 378 1.84 -25.00 -6.77
N SER A 379 0.75 -25.22 -7.50
CA SER A 379 -0.63 -25.06 -6.99
C SER A 379 -0.98 -26.11 -5.92
N PHE A 380 -0.23 -27.21 -5.85
CA PHE A 380 -0.37 -28.25 -4.82
C PHE A 380 0.73 -28.19 -3.75
N LYS A 381 1.77 -27.36 -3.92
CA LYS A 381 2.91 -27.24 -2.99
C LYS A 381 2.49 -27.05 -1.53
N PRO A 382 1.56 -26.14 -1.15
CA PRO A 382 1.17 -25.96 0.25
C PRO A 382 0.47 -27.20 0.84
N LYS A 383 -0.38 -27.87 0.04
CA LYS A 383 -1.07 -29.10 0.42
C LYS A 383 -0.07 -30.25 0.58
N MET A 384 0.92 -30.35 -0.31
CA MET A 384 2.00 -31.33 -0.25
C MET A 384 2.91 -31.13 0.95
N HIS A 385 3.31 -29.89 1.25
CA HIS A 385 4.17 -29.60 2.41
C HIS A 385 3.51 -30.06 3.70
N LYS A 386 2.24 -29.71 3.92
CA LYS A 386 1.46 -30.16 5.08
C LYS A 386 1.38 -31.69 5.17
N LYS A 387 1.31 -32.38 4.03
CA LYS A 387 1.31 -33.84 3.97
C LYS A 387 2.67 -34.45 4.29
N ILE A 388 3.75 -33.88 3.76
CA ILE A 388 5.12 -34.29 4.11
C ILE A 388 5.35 -34.09 5.61
N ASP A 389 4.94 -32.97 6.20
CA ASP A 389 5.02 -32.73 7.64
C ASP A 389 4.26 -33.79 8.45
N ALA A 390 3.01 -34.08 8.05
CA ALA A 390 2.20 -35.11 8.72
C ALA A 390 2.86 -36.50 8.65
N ILE A 391 3.40 -36.87 7.49
CA ILE A 391 4.12 -38.14 7.29
C ILE A 391 5.38 -38.19 8.14
N LEU A 392 6.16 -37.11 8.20
CA LEU A 392 7.38 -37.05 9.01
C LEU A 392 7.07 -37.17 10.51
N VAL A 393 6.03 -36.49 10.99
CA VAL A 393 5.54 -36.60 12.37
C VAL A 393 5.07 -38.02 12.67
N GLU A 394 4.31 -38.63 11.77
CA GLU A 394 3.84 -40.00 11.92
C GLU A 394 4.97 -41.03 11.88
N PHE A 395 5.93 -40.86 10.97
CA PHE A 395 7.13 -41.69 10.88
C PHE A 395 7.96 -41.62 12.18
N LYS A 396 8.10 -40.41 12.73
CA LYS A 396 8.75 -40.15 14.03
C LYS A 396 8.02 -40.86 15.18
N ASN A 397 6.68 -40.90 15.17
CA ASN A 397 5.88 -41.52 16.23
C ASN A 397 5.76 -43.05 16.13
N ARG A 398 5.77 -43.63 14.92
CA ARG A 398 5.51 -45.07 14.69
C ARG A 398 6.74 -45.97 14.85
N LYS A 399 7.96 -45.49 14.54
CA LYS A 399 9.18 -46.33 14.59
C LYS A 399 9.74 -46.36 16.01
N LYS A 400 9.86 -47.56 16.60
CA LYS A 400 10.49 -47.79 17.92
C LYS A 400 12.02 -47.62 17.93
N ASP A 401 12.67 -47.54 16.77
CA ASP A 401 14.12 -47.31 16.65
C ASP A 401 14.40 -45.79 16.72
N PRO A 402 14.99 -45.29 17.82
CA PRO A 402 15.22 -43.86 17.98
C PRO A 402 16.23 -43.31 16.95
N THR A 403 17.06 -44.16 16.34
CA THR A 403 18.06 -43.77 15.35
C THR A 403 17.50 -43.61 13.94
N ALA A 404 16.28 -44.09 13.68
CA ALA A 404 15.72 -44.15 12.33
C ALA A 404 15.47 -42.76 11.73
N PHE A 405 15.04 -41.80 12.55
CA PHE A 405 14.78 -40.43 12.10
C PHE A 405 16.07 -39.66 11.82
N GLY A 406 17.09 -39.80 12.67
CA GLY A 406 18.42 -39.23 12.43
C GLY A 406 19.08 -39.79 11.17
N LYS A 407 18.96 -41.11 10.92
CA LYS A 407 19.41 -41.75 9.67
C LYS A 407 18.68 -41.21 8.44
N LEU A 408 17.36 -40.97 8.55
CA LEU A 408 16.58 -40.35 7.48
C LEU A 408 17.10 -38.95 7.16
N GLY A 409 17.36 -38.11 8.18
CA GLY A 409 17.95 -36.77 7.99
C GLY A 409 19.32 -36.81 7.31
N VAL A 410 20.19 -37.76 7.69
CA VAL A 410 21.49 -37.96 7.02
C VAL A 410 21.33 -38.37 5.55
N LEU A 411 20.45 -39.33 5.26
CA LEU A 411 20.21 -39.78 3.87
C LEU A 411 19.64 -38.68 3.00
N LEU A 412 18.70 -37.88 3.53
CA LEU A 412 18.15 -36.71 2.84
C LEU A 412 19.23 -35.63 2.65
N ASN A 413 20.09 -35.40 3.63
CA ASN A 413 21.17 -34.41 3.51
C ASN A 413 22.34 -34.88 2.61
N GLN A 414 22.43 -36.17 2.32
CA GLN A 414 23.36 -36.79 1.38
C GLN A 414 22.79 -36.95 -0.04
N ASP A 415 21.53 -36.56 -0.25
CA ASP A 415 20.89 -36.62 -1.55
C ASP A 415 21.69 -35.80 -2.59
N GLU A 416 22.08 -36.44 -3.69
CA GLU A 416 22.85 -35.75 -4.73
C GLU A 416 21.99 -34.75 -5.50
N THR A 417 20.65 -34.84 -5.44
CA THR A 417 19.73 -33.97 -6.17
C THR A 417 19.38 -32.66 -5.46
N GLY A 418 19.86 -32.41 -4.25
CA GLY A 418 19.56 -31.17 -3.52
C GLY A 418 18.14 -31.09 -2.91
N ILE A 419 17.25 -31.99 -3.33
CA ILE A 419 15.85 -32.02 -2.91
C ILE A 419 15.76 -32.51 -1.47
N GLY A 420 16.54 -33.53 -1.11
CA GLY A 420 16.58 -34.03 0.27
C GLY A 420 17.02 -32.97 1.28
N GLN A 421 18.02 -32.15 0.93
CA GLN A 421 18.47 -31.02 1.75
C GLN A 421 17.36 -29.97 1.92
N SER A 422 16.61 -29.70 0.86
CA SER A 422 15.46 -28.80 0.90
C SER A 422 14.35 -29.33 1.83
N ILE A 423 14.17 -30.66 1.91
CA ILE A 423 13.26 -31.27 2.89
C ILE A 423 13.75 -31.01 4.32
N VAL A 424 15.03 -31.21 4.59
CA VAL A 424 15.63 -30.98 5.91
C VAL A 424 15.52 -29.52 6.34
N ALA A 425 15.63 -28.59 5.40
CA ALA A 425 15.56 -27.16 5.67
C ALA A 425 14.13 -26.64 5.89
N GLU A 426 13.19 -27.04 5.03
CA GLU A 426 11.84 -26.44 4.99
C GLU A 426 10.84 -27.09 5.94
N HIS A 427 11.11 -28.31 6.41
CA HIS A 427 10.17 -29.07 7.23
C HIS A 427 10.56 -29.05 8.71
N THR A 428 9.61 -28.59 9.54
CA THR A 428 9.79 -28.39 10.99
C THR A 428 10.28 -29.64 11.72
N ALA A 429 9.92 -30.84 11.23
CA ALA A 429 10.36 -32.11 11.81
C ALA A 429 11.89 -32.27 11.86
N PHE A 430 12.64 -31.58 10.99
CA PHE A 430 14.11 -31.62 10.93
C PHE A 430 14.82 -30.43 11.60
N GLN A 431 14.09 -29.52 12.27
CA GLN A 431 14.70 -28.38 12.98
C GLN A 431 15.85 -28.77 13.91
N GLY A 432 15.70 -29.89 14.65
CA GLY A 432 16.78 -30.42 15.49
C GLY A 432 18.04 -30.82 14.71
N TYR A 433 17.89 -31.38 13.51
CA TYR A 433 19.01 -31.73 12.64
C TYR A 433 19.70 -30.48 12.09
N SER A 434 18.93 -29.47 11.68
CA SER A 434 19.47 -28.17 11.25
C SER A 434 20.25 -27.47 12.37
N LEU A 435 19.74 -27.50 13.60
CA LEU A 435 20.44 -27.04 14.79
C LEU A 435 21.76 -27.80 15.03
N SER A 436 21.76 -29.12 14.83
CA SER A 436 22.98 -29.94 14.89
C SER A 436 24.04 -29.47 13.91
N LEU A 437 23.67 -29.26 12.65
CA LEU A 437 24.60 -28.77 11.63
C LEU A 437 25.15 -27.38 11.97
N PHE A 438 24.30 -26.48 12.47
CA PHE A 438 24.70 -25.15 12.92
C PHE A 438 25.74 -25.22 14.05
N ASN A 439 25.47 -26.03 15.08
CA ASN A 439 26.38 -26.22 16.21
C ASN A 439 27.71 -26.86 15.80
N GLU A 440 27.71 -27.79 14.84
CA GLU A 440 28.95 -28.36 14.30
C GLU A 440 29.79 -27.32 13.55
N LYS A 441 29.15 -26.38 12.84
CA LYS A 441 29.86 -25.28 12.16
C LYS A 441 30.43 -24.27 13.17
N SER A 442 29.63 -23.81 14.14
CA SER A 442 30.03 -22.76 15.10
C SER A 442 31.05 -23.23 16.14
N ARG A 443 31.02 -24.51 16.56
CA ARG A 443 31.99 -25.08 17.53
C ARG A 443 33.43 -25.16 17.01
N ARG A 444 33.68 -25.00 15.71
CA ARG A 444 35.04 -24.97 15.16
C ARG A 444 35.88 -23.82 15.72
N HIS A 445 35.23 -22.73 16.13
CA HIS A 445 35.87 -21.51 16.63
C HIS A 445 35.53 -21.28 18.10
N GLY A 446 36.39 -21.78 18.98
CA GLY A 446 36.26 -21.66 20.45
C GLY A 446 36.74 -20.32 21.02
N ILE A 447 36.92 -20.26 22.34
CA ILE A 447 37.30 -19.05 23.07
C ILE A 447 38.62 -18.43 22.60
N ASP A 448 39.62 -19.25 22.27
CA ASP A 448 40.91 -18.74 21.82
C ASP A 448 40.80 -18.00 20.49
N TYR A 449 40.07 -18.57 19.52
CA TYR A 449 39.80 -17.92 18.24
C TYR A 449 39.05 -16.59 18.43
N VAL A 450 38.01 -16.59 19.26
CA VAL A 450 37.21 -15.37 19.51
C VAL A 450 38.08 -14.29 20.13
N LEU A 451 38.88 -14.62 21.14
CA LEU A 451 39.75 -13.63 21.80
C LEU A 451 40.93 -13.20 20.93
N GLU A 452 41.43 -14.04 20.02
CA GLU A 452 42.46 -13.64 19.06
C GLU A 452 41.93 -12.59 18.08
N ASN A 453 40.69 -12.78 17.59
CA ASN A 453 40.11 -11.98 16.51
C ASN A 453 39.13 -10.88 16.98
N ILE A 454 38.83 -10.78 18.28
CA ILE A 454 38.04 -9.67 18.85
C ILE A 454 38.84 -8.37 18.84
N SER A 455 38.16 -7.27 18.53
CA SER A 455 38.71 -5.91 18.60
C SER A 455 37.74 -4.96 19.30
N GLY A 456 38.24 -3.84 19.82
CA GLY A 456 37.42 -2.88 20.55
C GLY A 456 38.25 -2.02 21.52
N GLU A 457 37.59 -1.03 22.11
CA GLU A 457 38.19 -0.13 23.10
C GLU A 457 38.27 -0.81 24.47
N VAL A 458 39.43 -0.74 25.12
CA VAL A 458 39.68 -1.25 26.49
C VAL A 458 39.25 -2.72 26.67
N LEU A 459 40.14 -3.66 26.31
CA LEU A 459 39.83 -5.09 26.25
C LEU A 459 40.85 -5.93 27.01
N ASP A 460 40.42 -6.58 28.10
CA ASP A 460 41.26 -7.52 28.87
C ASP A 460 40.95 -8.97 28.47
N LYS A 461 41.67 -9.45 27.46
CA LYS A 461 41.53 -10.81 26.91
C LYS A 461 41.72 -11.90 27.97
N LYS A 462 42.63 -11.69 28.93
CA LYS A 462 42.95 -12.69 29.97
C LYS A 462 41.80 -12.81 30.97
N LYS A 463 41.24 -11.67 31.38
CA LYS A 463 40.08 -11.64 32.27
C LYS A 463 38.84 -12.18 31.59
N LEU A 464 38.57 -11.80 30.33
CA LEU A 464 37.49 -12.39 29.52
C LEU A 464 37.60 -13.91 29.45
N LYS A 465 38.78 -14.44 29.13
CA LYS A 465 39.03 -15.90 29.08
C LYS A 465 38.67 -16.57 30.40
N THR A 466 39.23 -16.06 31.49
CA THR A 466 39.02 -16.62 32.84
C THR A 466 37.53 -16.60 33.23
N ARG A 467 36.81 -15.54 32.88
CA ARG A 467 35.36 -15.39 33.18
C ARG A 467 34.52 -16.31 32.32
N TYR A 468 34.89 -16.48 31.06
CA TYR A 468 34.23 -17.39 30.13
C TYR A 468 34.40 -18.84 30.56
N GLU A 469 35.62 -19.25 30.91
CA GLU A 469 35.89 -20.60 31.41
C GLU A 469 35.05 -20.90 32.67
N LYS A 470 34.99 -19.95 33.62
CA LYS A 470 34.12 -20.06 34.79
C LYS A 470 32.64 -20.19 34.44
N PHE A 471 32.15 -19.39 33.49
CA PHE A 471 30.78 -19.50 32.98
C PHE A 471 30.54 -20.89 32.37
N HIS A 472 31.43 -21.33 31.49
CA HIS A 472 31.30 -22.56 30.72
C HIS A 472 31.28 -23.78 31.64
N ASP A 473 32.19 -23.85 32.62
CA ASP A 473 32.25 -24.94 33.60
C ASP A 473 30.93 -25.10 34.38
N ILE A 474 30.33 -23.98 34.81
CA ILE A 474 29.07 -23.99 35.56
C ILE A 474 27.92 -24.36 34.64
N TYR A 475 27.84 -23.75 33.45
CA TYR A 475 26.82 -24.02 32.45
C TYR A 475 26.80 -25.51 32.08
N ASP A 476 27.95 -26.07 31.73
CA ASP A 476 28.10 -27.48 31.35
C ASP A 476 27.66 -28.41 32.48
N ARG A 477 28.03 -28.09 33.73
CA ARG A 477 27.64 -28.87 34.89
C ARG A 477 26.13 -28.85 35.11
N LEU A 478 25.50 -27.67 35.02
CA LEU A 478 24.05 -27.51 35.19
C LEU A 478 23.28 -28.24 34.08
N VAL A 479 23.67 -28.07 32.82
CA VAL A 479 23.04 -28.79 31.70
C VAL A 479 23.18 -30.30 31.91
N LYS A 480 24.37 -30.82 32.17
CA LYS A 480 24.59 -32.26 32.42
C LYS A 480 23.79 -32.81 33.61
N GLN A 481 23.61 -32.02 34.66
CA GLN A 481 22.86 -32.42 35.85
C GLN A 481 21.35 -32.58 35.59
N TYR A 482 20.77 -31.65 34.82
CA TYR A 482 19.32 -31.54 34.63
C TYR A 482 18.82 -32.12 33.29
N LEU A 483 19.70 -32.43 32.34
CA LEU A 483 19.35 -33.01 31.05
C LEU A 483 18.88 -34.48 31.19
N LYS A 484 17.58 -34.67 31.43
CA LYS A 484 16.91 -35.98 31.59
C LYS A 484 15.54 -35.97 30.91
N LEU A 485 15.03 -37.13 30.48
CA LEU A 485 13.80 -37.27 29.66
C LEU A 485 12.55 -36.54 30.22
N ASN A 486 12.46 -36.41 31.55
CA ASN A 486 11.46 -35.60 32.24
C ASN A 486 12.18 -34.47 32.99
N VAL A 487 12.57 -33.42 32.26
CA VAL A 487 13.29 -32.28 32.84
C VAL A 487 12.37 -31.58 33.84
N VAL A 488 12.65 -31.75 35.14
CA VAL A 488 12.03 -30.93 36.19
C VAL A 488 12.94 -29.75 36.45
N LEU A 489 12.56 -28.58 35.92
CA LEU A 489 13.35 -27.35 36.02
C LEU A 489 13.12 -26.57 37.31
N ASP A 490 12.08 -26.87 38.10
CA ASP A 490 11.74 -26.12 39.31
C ASP A 490 12.92 -25.94 40.29
N PRO A 491 13.77 -26.97 40.56
CA PRO A 491 14.93 -26.78 41.41
C PRO A 491 15.94 -25.81 40.81
N LEU A 492 16.23 -25.91 39.51
CA LEU A 492 17.16 -25.01 38.83
C LEU A 492 16.61 -23.57 38.78
N ILE A 493 15.30 -23.42 38.55
CA ILE A 493 14.62 -22.12 38.59
C ILE A 493 14.70 -21.51 40.00
N ALA A 494 14.43 -22.31 41.03
CA ALA A 494 14.52 -21.88 42.43
C ALA A 494 15.95 -21.49 42.80
N ASP A 495 16.95 -22.29 42.44
CA ASP A 495 18.38 -22.01 42.65
C ASP A 495 18.80 -20.73 41.92
N THR A 496 18.35 -20.55 40.68
CA THR A 496 18.63 -19.34 39.87
C THR A 496 18.02 -18.10 40.51
N LYS A 497 16.76 -18.18 40.96
CA LYS A 497 16.08 -17.07 41.66
C LYS A 497 16.73 -16.76 42.99
N LEU A 498 17.12 -17.78 43.76
CA LEU A 498 17.82 -17.61 45.03
C LEU A 498 19.18 -16.94 44.81
N PHE A 499 19.94 -17.42 43.82
CA PHE A 499 21.21 -16.83 43.42
C PHE A 499 21.04 -15.36 42.99
N ALA A 500 20.08 -15.10 42.09
CA ALA A 500 19.73 -13.75 41.67
C ALA A 500 19.36 -12.87 42.86
N GLY A 501 18.61 -13.38 43.84
CA GLY A 501 18.25 -12.67 45.06
C GLY A 501 19.47 -12.17 45.87
N TYR A 502 20.60 -12.88 45.85
CA TYR A 502 21.84 -12.45 46.53
C TYR A 502 22.61 -11.37 45.78
N VAL A 503 22.47 -11.30 44.45
CA VAL A 503 23.17 -10.32 43.58
C VAL A 503 22.27 -9.19 43.10
N LYS A 504 20.97 -9.26 43.42
CA LYS A 504 19.97 -8.27 43.04
C LYS A 504 20.27 -6.93 43.70
N GLN A 505 20.30 -5.91 42.87
CA GLN A 505 20.63 -4.56 43.31
C GLN A 505 19.39 -3.83 43.81
N GLN A 506 19.61 -2.93 44.76
CA GLN A 506 18.53 -2.10 45.27
C GLN A 506 18.26 -0.95 44.28
N PRO A 507 16.99 -0.64 43.98
CA PRO A 507 16.64 0.37 42.98
C PRO A 507 17.24 1.77 43.21
N LYS A 508 17.64 2.09 44.44
CA LYS A 508 18.18 3.40 44.84
C LYS A 508 19.70 3.40 45.11
N ASP A 509 20.35 2.25 45.02
CA ASP A 509 21.77 2.06 45.37
C ASP A 509 22.34 0.94 44.48
N ILE A 510 22.58 1.28 43.21
CA ILE A 510 23.14 0.38 42.21
C ILE A 510 24.65 0.44 42.34
N GLN A 511 25.27 -0.70 42.62
CA GLN A 511 26.71 -0.85 42.74
C GLN A 511 27.17 -1.80 41.64
N TRP A 512 28.02 -1.31 40.73
CA TRP A 512 28.62 -2.12 39.66
C TRP A 512 30.10 -2.40 39.95
N ASP A 513 30.34 -2.91 41.15
CA ASP A 513 31.69 -3.17 41.65
C ASP A 513 32.25 -4.53 41.17
N SER A 514 33.46 -4.84 41.63
CA SER A 514 34.03 -6.17 41.38
C SER A 514 33.17 -7.32 41.96
N THR A 515 32.44 -7.12 43.07
CA THR A 515 31.58 -8.13 43.69
C THR A 515 30.47 -8.59 42.75
N ILE A 516 29.71 -7.66 42.17
CA ILE A 516 28.64 -7.97 41.21
C ILE A 516 29.22 -8.57 39.93
N ARG A 517 30.22 -7.91 39.32
CA ARG A 517 30.83 -8.38 38.07
C ARG A 517 31.42 -9.79 38.18
N ASN A 518 31.93 -10.16 39.36
CA ASN A 518 32.47 -11.49 39.61
C ASN A 518 31.42 -12.61 39.59
N LYS A 519 30.16 -12.24 39.86
CA LYS A 519 29.00 -13.14 39.92
C LYS A 519 28.19 -13.19 38.63
N VAL A 520 28.27 -12.18 37.77
CA VAL A 520 27.57 -12.18 36.47
C VAL A 520 27.87 -13.42 35.61
N PRO A 521 29.12 -13.93 35.48
CA PRO A 521 29.36 -15.18 34.73
C PRO A 521 28.63 -16.40 35.32
N GLU A 522 28.48 -16.47 36.65
CA GLU A 522 27.73 -17.54 37.31
C GLU A 522 26.22 -17.39 37.01
N LEU A 523 25.68 -16.16 37.08
CA LEU A 523 24.29 -15.86 36.75
C LEU A 523 23.97 -16.18 35.29
N ALA A 524 24.82 -15.74 34.36
CA ALA A 524 24.69 -16.02 32.94
C ALA A 524 24.68 -17.54 32.67
N ALA A 525 25.50 -18.31 33.39
CA ALA A 525 25.51 -19.77 33.26
C ALA A 525 24.17 -20.41 33.65
N HIS A 526 23.51 -19.91 34.70
CA HIS A 526 22.19 -20.38 35.10
C HIS A 526 21.11 -20.00 34.08
N VAL A 527 21.12 -18.74 33.60
CA VAL A 527 20.18 -18.26 32.59
C VAL A 527 20.30 -19.06 31.30
N PHE A 528 21.52 -19.26 30.79
CA PHE A 528 21.73 -20.06 29.58
C PHE A 528 21.45 -21.55 29.80
N ALA A 529 21.76 -22.12 30.96
CA ALA A 529 21.41 -23.52 31.24
C ALA A 529 19.89 -23.72 31.24
N LEU A 530 19.13 -22.80 31.85
CA LEU A 530 17.67 -22.81 31.80
C LEU A 530 17.17 -22.71 30.36
N TRP A 531 17.65 -21.72 29.59
CA TRP A 531 17.28 -21.55 28.20
C TRP A 531 17.57 -22.79 27.35
N THR A 532 18.77 -23.38 27.48
CA THR A 532 19.15 -24.62 26.79
C THR A 532 18.23 -25.78 27.15
N LEU A 533 17.92 -25.95 28.44
CA LEU A 533 17.10 -27.08 28.92
C LEU A 533 15.62 -26.93 28.58
N GLN A 534 15.08 -25.70 28.61
CA GLN A 534 13.72 -25.41 28.15
C GLN A 534 13.54 -25.74 26.66
N ASN A 535 14.61 -25.62 25.87
CA ASN A 535 14.63 -25.91 24.45
C ASN A 535 15.29 -27.28 24.12
N ALA A 536 15.41 -28.19 25.09
CA ALA A 536 16.10 -29.47 24.90
C ALA A 536 15.28 -30.55 24.16
N GLN A 537 14.11 -30.21 23.61
CA GLN A 537 13.24 -31.16 22.93
C GLN A 537 13.98 -31.94 21.83
N HIS A 538 14.72 -31.24 20.97
CA HIS A 538 15.47 -31.86 19.87
C HIS A 538 16.58 -32.79 20.33
N TYR A 539 17.20 -32.51 21.48
CA TYR A 539 18.17 -33.42 22.09
C TYR A 539 17.49 -34.75 22.44
N PHE A 540 16.34 -34.71 23.11
CA PHE A 540 15.65 -35.94 23.49
C PHE A 540 15.17 -36.74 22.28
N GLU A 541 14.78 -36.04 21.21
CA GLU A 541 14.39 -36.64 19.93
C GLU A 541 15.55 -37.31 19.18
N ALA A 542 16.80 -36.88 19.39
CA ALA A 542 18.00 -37.40 18.71
C ALA A 542 18.63 -38.64 19.40
N ASP A 543 17.83 -39.45 20.10
CA ASP A 543 18.33 -40.61 20.84
C ASP A 543 19.01 -41.64 19.90
N GLY A 544 20.20 -42.09 20.28
CA GLY A 544 21.03 -43.02 19.49
C GLY A 544 21.77 -42.43 18.26
N VAL A 545 21.79 -41.10 18.09
CA VAL A 545 22.72 -40.41 17.16
C VAL A 545 24.09 -40.22 17.84
N GLY A 546 25.19 -40.38 17.09
CA GLY A 546 26.57 -40.41 17.63
C GLY A 546 27.07 -39.12 18.31
N ASN A 547 26.47 -37.96 18.00
CA ASN A 547 26.76 -36.66 18.62
C ASN A 547 25.46 -35.98 19.06
N ARG A 548 24.78 -36.53 20.08
CA ARG A 548 23.48 -36.02 20.52
C ARG A 548 23.55 -34.58 21.05
N ASP A 549 24.67 -34.18 21.64
CA ASP A 549 24.87 -32.85 22.22
C ASP A 549 24.82 -31.72 21.18
N SER A 550 24.98 -32.00 19.88
CA SER A 550 24.81 -30.99 18.83
C SER A 550 23.34 -30.58 18.64
N TYR A 551 22.38 -31.35 19.14
CA TYR A 551 20.94 -31.05 19.02
C TYR A 551 20.41 -30.14 20.15
N LEU A 552 21.30 -29.64 21.02
CA LEU A 552 20.94 -28.67 22.05
C LEU A 552 21.05 -27.25 21.52
N PHE A 553 20.11 -26.38 21.91
CA PHE A 553 20.32 -24.95 21.77
C PHE A 553 21.39 -24.51 22.78
N GLN A 554 22.55 -24.07 22.31
CA GLN A 554 23.68 -23.71 23.17
C GLN A 554 24.20 -22.32 22.82
N PRO A 555 24.59 -21.51 23.81
CA PRO A 555 25.27 -20.25 23.54
C PRO A 555 26.66 -20.54 22.96
N HIS A 556 27.00 -19.88 21.87
CA HIS A 556 28.37 -19.94 21.37
C HIS A 556 29.26 -18.89 22.04
N THR A 557 30.57 -19.09 21.96
CA THR A 557 31.56 -18.26 22.66
C THR A 557 31.39 -16.77 22.39
N ALA A 558 31.23 -16.38 21.12
CA ALA A 558 31.09 -14.96 20.74
C ALA A 558 29.84 -14.28 21.34
N GLN A 559 28.71 -14.98 21.52
CA GLN A 559 27.52 -14.44 22.20
C GLN A 559 27.83 -14.12 23.66
N VAL A 560 28.41 -15.07 24.39
CA VAL A 560 28.74 -14.89 25.82
C VAL A 560 29.75 -13.77 26.01
N ILE A 561 30.79 -13.70 25.16
CA ILE A 561 31.77 -12.62 25.20
C ILE A 561 31.11 -11.27 24.87
N SER A 562 30.17 -11.22 23.93
CA SER A 562 29.40 -10.00 23.64
C SER A 562 28.63 -9.51 24.86
N ILE A 563 27.95 -10.41 25.59
CA ILE A 563 27.26 -10.09 26.85
C ILE A 563 28.25 -9.55 27.89
N PHE A 564 29.40 -10.21 28.06
CA PHE A 564 30.42 -9.77 28.99
C PHE A 564 30.97 -8.38 28.67
N ARG A 565 31.10 -8.07 27.38
CA ARG A 565 31.53 -6.75 26.91
C ARG A 565 30.47 -5.69 27.10
N MET A 566 29.20 -5.98 26.82
CA MET A 566 28.10 -5.05 27.13
C MET A 566 28.03 -4.74 28.63
N LEU A 567 28.23 -5.75 29.48
CA LEU A 567 28.15 -5.64 30.94
C LEU A 567 29.47 -5.22 31.63
N GLY A 568 30.53 -4.92 30.86
CA GLY A 568 31.82 -4.47 31.41
C GLY A 568 32.50 -5.47 32.35
N ILE A 569 32.37 -6.77 32.09
CA ILE A 569 32.84 -7.84 32.98
C ILE A 569 34.37 -7.97 33.00
N ASP A 570 35.03 -7.60 31.92
CA ASP A 570 36.49 -7.53 31.84
C ASP A 570 37.08 -6.19 32.26
N ASP A 571 36.24 -5.18 32.45
CA ASP A 571 36.66 -3.84 32.76
C ASP A 571 37.28 -3.73 34.17
N THR A 572 38.07 -2.70 34.41
CA THR A 572 38.60 -2.34 35.73
C THR A 572 37.73 -1.33 36.45
N GLU A 573 37.01 -0.47 35.73
CA GLU A 573 36.16 0.58 36.31
C GLU A 573 34.99 -0.03 37.07
N GLU A 574 34.70 0.44 38.29
CA GLU A 574 33.59 -0.05 39.13
C GLU A 574 32.27 0.66 38.83
N GLU A 575 31.97 0.82 37.54
CA GLU A 575 30.72 1.38 37.05
C GLU A 575 30.21 0.59 35.83
N LEU A 576 28.89 0.54 35.66
CA LEU A 576 28.29 0.04 34.44
C LEU A 576 28.36 1.15 33.40
N SER A 577 28.92 0.88 32.22
CA SER A 577 29.06 1.87 31.15
C SER A 577 28.19 1.54 29.94
N ASN A 578 27.88 2.55 29.15
CA ASN A 578 27.17 2.40 27.88
C ASN A 578 28.10 1.77 26.84
N ASN A 579 27.70 0.64 26.28
CA ASN A 579 28.56 -0.22 25.46
C ASN A 579 27.79 -0.77 24.25
N LEU A 580 28.41 -0.75 23.08
CA LEU A 580 27.85 -1.33 21.84
C LEU A 580 28.74 -2.46 21.32
N VAL A 581 28.10 -3.53 20.84
CA VAL A 581 28.80 -4.72 20.32
C VAL A 581 28.34 -5.05 18.91
N GLN A 582 29.29 -5.18 17.98
CA GLN A 582 29.02 -5.70 16.65
C GLN A 582 29.02 -7.23 16.66
N ILE A 583 27.92 -7.82 16.16
CA ILE A 583 27.73 -9.26 16.00
C ILE A 583 27.26 -9.50 14.56
N GLY A 584 27.87 -10.47 13.86
CA GLY A 584 27.53 -10.76 12.47
C GLY A 584 26.07 -11.16 12.27
N THR A 585 25.54 -10.92 11.07
CA THR A 585 24.18 -11.34 10.70
C THR A 585 24.05 -12.87 10.75
N GLY A 586 23.00 -13.38 11.39
CA GLY A 586 22.77 -14.82 11.57
C GLY A 586 23.65 -15.48 12.65
N GLU A 587 24.32 -14.68 13.50
CA GLU A 587 25.15 -15.15 14.62
C GLU A 587 24.45 -14.98 15.99
N GLY A 588 23.14 -14.73 16.00
CA GLY A 588 22.32 -14.73 17.21
C GLY A 588 22.37 -13.44 18.04
N LYS A 589 22.10 -12.30 17.39
CA LYS A 589 21.84 -11.00 18.05
C LYS A 589 20.66 -11.11 19.03
N SER A 590 19.55 -11.69 18.59
CA SER A 590 18.35 -11.92 19.42
C SER A 590 18.64 -12.73 20.68
N VAL A 591 19.43 -13.81 20.56
CA VAL A 591 19.83 -14.63 21.73
C VAL A 591 20.70 -13.83 22.70
N THR A 592 21.61 -13.03 22.17
CA THR A 592 22.48 -12.14 22.97
C THR A 592 21.65 -11.11 23.75
N LEU A 593 20.69 -10.45 23.09
CA LEU A 593 19.82 -9.45 23.71
C LEU A 593 18.86 -10.06 24.72
N GLY A 594 18.17 -11.16 24.39
CA GLY A 594 17.24 -11.84 25.30
C GLY A 594 17.90 -12.36 26.59
N ALA A 595 19.10 -12.94 26.47
CA ALA A 595 19.88 -13.35 27.63
C ALA A 595 20.37 -12.14 28.45
N THR A 596 20.84 -11.07 27.81
CA THR A 596 21.27 -9.84 28.49
C THR A 596 20.11 -9.19 29.25
N ALA A 597 18.92 -9.10 28.62
CA ALA A 597 17.71 -8.58 29.24
C ALA A 597 17.33 -9.39 30.48
N SER A 598 17.38 -10.72 30.40
CA SER A 598 17.12 -11.62 31.53
C SER A 598 18.10 -11.38 32.69
N ILE A 599 19.40 -11.26 32.40
CA ILE A 599 20.45 -11.02 33.40
C ILE A 599 20.24 -9.67 34.09
N LEU A 600 20.02 -8.60 33.31
CA LEU A 600 19.80 -7.25 33.83
C LEU A 600 18.51 -7.17 34.67
N ALA A 601 17.42 -7.79 34.21
CA ALA A 601 16.17 -7.83 34.98
C ALA A 601 16.32 -8.58 36.31
N LEU A 602 17.07 -9.69 36.34
CA LEU A 602 17.41 -10.42 37.57
C LEU A 602 18.28 -9.58 38.52
N LEU A 603 19.14 -8.73 37.99
CA LEU A 603 19.95 -7.78 38.76
C LEU A 603 19.16 -6.57 39.28
N GLY A 604 17.88 -6.42 38.91
CA GLY A 604 16.98 -5.40 39.44
C GLY A 604 16.74 -4.18 38.54
N PHE A 605 17.18 -4.24 37.28
CA PHE A 605 16.91 -3.20 36.28
C PHE A 605 15.55 -3.38 35.60
N ASP A 606 14.97 -2.28 35.13
CA ASP A 606 13.90 -2.31 34.14
C ASP A 606 14.54 -2.21 32.75
N VAL A 607 14.27 -3.19 31.88
CA VAL A 607 14.93 -3.32 30.59
C VAL A 607 13.93 -3.05 29.47
N CYS A 608 14.28 -2.12 28.59
CA CYS A 608 13.56 -1.86 27.36
C CYS A 608 14.39 -2.35 26.18
N CYS A 609 13.82 -3.22 25.35
CA CYS A 609 14.44 -3.64 24.10
C CYS A 609 13.82 -2.85 22.95
N ALA A 610 14.64 -2.22 22.11
CA ALA A 610 14.21 -1.47 20.93
C ALA A 610 14.68 -2.18 19.66
N CYS A 611 13.76 -2.43 18.75
CA CYS A 611 14.00 -2.95 17.40
C CYS A 611 13.25 -2.06 16.40
N TYR A 612 13.74 -1.92 15.18
CA TYR A 612 13.10 -1.08 14.15
C TYR A 612 11.79 -1.68 13.60
N SER A 613 11.54 -2.96 13.83
CA SER A 613 10.38 -3.70 13.31
C SER A 613 9.57 -4.29 14.44
N GLU A 614 8.29 -3.93 14.53
CA GLU A 614 7.32 -4.49 15.49
C GLU A 614 7.25 -6.02 15.36
N TYR A 615 7.24 -6.53 14.14
CA TYR A 615 7.21 -7.97 13.87
C TYR A 615 8.43 -8.70 14.44
N LEU A 616 9.64 -8.19 14.17
CA LEU A 616 10.89 -8.81 14.66
C LEU A 616 10.97 -8.71 16.18
N SER A 617 10.59 -7.56 16.75
CA SER A 617 10.50 -7.35 18.20
C SER A 617 9.58 -8.38 18.86
N LEU A 618 8.38 -8.60 18.31
CA LEU A 618 7.41 -9.54 18.85
C LEU A 618 7.87 -11.00 18.73
N LEU A 619 8.50 -11.34 17.60
CA LEU A 619 9.07 -12.68 17.37
C LEU A 619 10.16 -12.98 18.41
N ASP A 620 11.10 -12.05 18.60
CA ASP A 620 12.18 -12.20 19.58
C ASP A 620 11.65 -12.22 21.03
N TYR A 621 10.66 -11.38 21.36
CA TYR A 621 10.00 -11.41 22.66
C TYR A 621 9.42 -12.79 22.97
N THR A 622 8.59 -13.28 22.04
CA THR A 622 7.80 -14.51 22.21
C THR A 622 8.72 -15.73 22.37
N ALA A 623 9.86 -15.73 21.67
CA ALA A 623 10.88 -16.78 21.80
C ALA A 623 11.49 -16.85 23.22
N PHE A 624 11.48 -15.75 23.98
CA PHE A 624 12.07 -15.67 25.33
C PHE A 624 11.04 -15.62 26.48
N VAL A 625 9.74 -15.46 26.20
CA VAL A 625 8.67 -15.49 27.22
C VAL A 625 8.78 -16.70 28.16
N PRO A 626 9.00 -17.95 27.70
CA PRO A 626 9.13 -19.10 28.62
C PRO A 626 10.27 -18.95 29.65
N LEU A 627 11.36 -18.28 29.26
CA LEU A 627 12.49 -17.98 30.14
C LEU A 627 12.13 -16.84 31.11
N PHE A 628 11.50 -15.77 30.60
CA PHE A 628 11.08 -14.62 31.39
C PHE A 628 10.05 -14.99 32.47
N ASP A 629 9.07 -15.82 32.13
CA ASP A 629 8.04 -16.34 33.03
C ASP A 629 8.65 -17.20 34.13
N SER A 630 9.52 -18.13 33.72
CA SER A 630 10.22 -19.03 34.65
C SER A 630 11.03 -18.24 35.67
N LEU A 631 11.66 -17.14 35.26
CA LEU A 631 12.44 -16.25 36.12
C LEU A 631 11.59 -15.17 36.82
N VAL A 632 10.33 -14.97 36.45
CA VAL A 632 9.41 -13.94 36.96
C VAL A 632 9.96 -12.52 36.72
N VAL A 633 10.52 -12.34 35.52
CA VAL A 633 11.12 -11.07 35.07
C VAL A 633 10.40 -10.43 33.89
N GLU A 634 9.39 -11.08 33.32
CA GLU A 634 8.62 -10.58 32.17
C GLU A 634 8.13 -9.14 32.37
N GLN A 635 7.53 -8.86 33.54
CA GLN A 635 7.07 -7.51 33.93
C GLN A 635 8.18 -6.43 34.02
N LEU A 636 9.45 -6.83 33.99
CA LEU A 636 10.62 -5.94 34.02
C LEU A 636 11.24 -5.76 32.62
N ILE A 637 10.73 -6.47 31.61
CA ILE A 637 11.23 -6.47 30.24
C ILE A 637 10.08 -6.07 29.32
N SER A 638 10.16 -4.89 28.72
CA SER A 638 9.12 -4.37 27.83
C SER A 638 9.56 -4.40 26.36
N ASN A 639 8.69 -4.91 25.47
CA ASN A 639 8.91 -4.91 24.01
C ASN A 639 8.07 -3.91 23.19
N ASP A 640 6.97 -3.32 23.72
CA ASP A 640 6.41 -2.05 23.24
C ASP A 640 5.28 -1.46 24.11
N SER A 641 5.03 -0.15 23.91
CA SER A 641 4.08 0.87 24.42
C SER A 641 2.82 0.57 25.30
N ASN A 642 2.51 -0.66 25.70
CA ASN A 642 1.48 -0.91 26.70
C ASN A 642 2.07 -0.95 28.11
N ILE A 643 2.33 0.24 28.65
CA ILE A 643 2.49 0.42 30.10
C ILE A 643 1.13 0.07 30.72
N ALA A 644 0.98 -1.15 31.20
CA ALA A 644 -0.10 -1.50 32.11
C ALA A 644 0.06 -0.63 33.36
N VAL A 645 -0.71 0.46 33.42
CA VAL A 645 -0.87 1.28 34.61
C VAL A 645 -1.75 0.50 35.58
N GLU A 646 -1.15 -0.46 36.28
CA GLU A 646 -1.73 -0.96 37.52
C GLU A 646 -1.21 -0.14 38.70
N ASN A 647 -2.15 0.33 39.51
CA ASN A 647 -2.01 1.23 40.66
C ASN A 647 -1.22 0.59 41.84
N ALA A 648 0.02 0.20 41.61
CA ALA A 648 0.98 -0.12 42.65
C ALA A 648 1.99 1.02 42.77
N LYS A 649 2.31 1.47 43.99
CA LYS A 649 3.36 2.47 44.28
C LYS A 649 4.64 2.12 43.50
N ILE A 650 4.90 2.81 42.38
CA ILE A 650 6.00 2.49 41.48
C ILE A 650 7.31 2.77 42.21
N ILE A 651 8.01 1.70 42.60
CA ILE A 651 9.41 1.79 42.98
C ILE A 651 10.16 2.16 41.71
N LYS A 652 10.62 3.41 41.56
CA LYS A 652 11.46 3.84 40.44
C LYS A 652 12.75 3.02 40.42
N ARG A 653 12.87 2.11 39.47
CA ARG A 653 14.08 1.32 39.18
C ARG A 653 14.91 1.99 38.09
N PRO A 654 16.22 1.73 38.05
CA PRO A 654 17.06 2.13 36.92
C PRO A 654 16.58 1.50 35.62
N LYS A 655 16.45 2.31 34.57
CA LYS A 655 16.04 1.85 33.25
C LYS A 655 17.25 1.67 32.34
N ILE A 656 17.30 0.55 31.63
CA ILE A 656 18.30 0.24 30.60
C ILE A 656 17.60 0.13 29.25
N LEU A 657 18.20 0.74 28.23
CA LEU A 657 17.80 0.56 26.85
C LEU A 657 18.78 -0.40 26.15
N LEU A 658 18.25 -1.48 25.58
CA LEU A 658 18.96 -2.40 24.71
C LEU A 658 18.48 -2.15 23.26
N ILE A 659 19.37 -1.65 22.41
CA ILE A 659 19.05 -1.30 21.02
C ILE A 659 19.54 -2.42 20.09
N ASP A 660 18.64 -2.95 19.27
CA ASP A 660 18.99 -3.78 18.11
C ASP A 660 19.15 -2.91 16.86
N GLU A 661 20.10 -3.28 16.00
CA GLU A 661 20.47 -2.54 14.78
C GLU A 661 20.68 -1.03 15.01
N VAL A 662 21.62 -0.69 15.90
CA VAL A 662 21.95 0.70 16.28
C VAL A 662 22.22 1.62 15.09
N ASP A 663 22.68 1.10 13.96
CA ASP A 663 22.88 1.87 12.73
C ASP A 663 21.56 2.41 12.13
N VAL A 664 20.43 1.72 12.33
CA VAL A 664 19.10 2.20 11.89
C VAL A 664 18.67 3.42 12.67
N PHE A 665 19.09 3.54 13.93
CA PHE A 665 18.76 4.70 14.74
C PHE A 665 19.21 6.01 14.11
N PHE A 666 20.32 6.01 13.34
CA PHE A 666 20.86 7.19 12.66
C PHE A 666 20.21 7.48 11.30
N SER A 667 19.25 6.66 10.85
CA SER A 667 18.52 6.94 9.61
C SER A 667 17.69 8.22 9.73
N ARG A 668 17.32 8.80 8.57
CA ARG A 668 16.48 10.01 8.51
C ARG A 668 15.08 9.82 9.13
N ASP A 669 14.62 8.59 9.23
CA ASP A 669 13.29 8.29 9.78
C ASP A 669 13.26 8.53 11.30
N PHE A 670 14.41 8.32 11.97
CA PHE A 670 14.54 8.43 13.43
C PHE A 670 15.38 9.64 13.85
N TYR A 671 16.66 9.73 13.44
CA TYR A 671 17.58 10.74 13.97
C TYR A 671 17.30 12.14 13.40
N GLY A 672 16.74 13.00 14.24
CA GLY A 672 16.27 14.33 13.85
C GLY A 672 14.75 14.41 13.61
N ASN A 673 14.04 13.29 13.75
CA ASN A 673 12.59 13.20 13.63
C ASN A 673 11.90 13.04 15.00
N VAL A 674 10.57 13.07 15.00
CA VAL A 674 9.73 12.98 16.21
C VAL A 674 8.70 11.86 16.08
N TYR A 675 8.38 11.23 17.21
CA TYR A 675 7.21 10.38 17.39
C TYR A 675 6.03 11.23 17.87
N THR A 676 4.91 11.20 17.13
CA THR A 676 3.72 12.01 17.42
C THR A 676 2.54 11.11 17.81
N PRO A 677 2.39 10.72 19.10
CA PRO A 677 1.26 9.93 19.54
C PRO A 677 -0.05 10.69 19.39
N ALA A 678 -1.12 9.97 19.06
CA ALA A 678 -2.47 10.52 18.97
C ALA A 678 -3.48 9.65 19.72
N ALA A 679 -4.39 10.30 20.44
CA ALA A 679 -5.53 9.65 21.08
C ALA A 679 -6.74 9.63 20.14
N SER A 680 -7.41 8.48 20.05
CA SER A 680 -8.64 8.33 19.27
C SER A 680 -9.86 8.58 20.14
N LEU A 681 -10.60 9.65 19.88
CA LEU A 681 -11.88 9.93 20.51
C LEU A 681 -13.01 9.32 19.67
N LYS A 682 -13.55 8.20 20.15
CA LYS A 682 -14.66 7.45 19.53
C LYS A 682 -15.95 7.65 20.31
N GLU A 683 -17.00 8.12 19.64
CA GLU A 683 -18.31 8.35 20.26
C GLU A 683 -19.41 8.42 19.18
N PRO A 684 -20.64 7.89 19.41
CA PRO A 684 -21.69 7.87 18.39
C PRO A 684 -22.02 9.24 17.76
N THR A 685 -21.99 10.32 18.54
CA THR A 685 -22.20 11.70 18.04
C THR A 685 -21.07 12.16 17.11
N ILE A 686 -19.84 11.71 17.35
CA ILE A 686 -18.71 11.93 16.43
C ILE A 686 -18.93 11.14 15.14
N THR A 687 -19.37 9.88 15.25
CA THR A 687 -19.71 9.06 14.07
C THR A 687 -20.79 9.71 13.21
N SER A 688 -21.86 10.22 13.82
CA SER A 688 -22.90 10.97 13.11
C SER A 688 -22.35 12.22 12.43
N LEU A 689 -21.48 12.98 13.11
CA LEU A 689 -20.87 14.18 12.57
C LEU A 689 -19.96 13.89 11.36
N VAL A 690 -19.10 12.89 11.45
CA VAL A 690 -18.21 12.49 10.34
C VAL A 690 -19.02 11.96 9.16
N ASN A 691 -20.04 11.12 9.41
CA ASN A 691 -20.96 10.64 8.37
C ASN A 691 -21.66 11.79 7.65
N TYR A 692 -22.09 12.82 8.39
CA TYR A 692 -22.69 14.01 7.82
C TYR A 692 -21.70 14.76 6.91
N ILE A 693 -20.46 14.97 7.36
CA ILE A 693 -19.39 15.60 6.57
C ILE A 693 -19.15 14.83 5.27
N TRP A 694 -19.00 13.51 5.35
CA TRP A 694 -18.76 12.66 4.17
C TRP A 694 -19.93 12.71 3.19
N THR A 695 -21.17 12.61 3.68
CA THR A 695 -22.36 12.61 2.83
C THR A 695 -22.54 13.95 2.12
N GLN A 696 -22.27 15.05 2.82
CA GLN A 696 -22.45 16.40 2.30
C GLN A 696 -21.20 16.95 1.57
N ARG A 697 -20.14 16.16 1.37
CA ARG A 697 -18.85 16.61 0.82
C ARG A 697 -18.98 17.36 -0.52
N LYS A 698 -19.89 16.93 -1.40
CA LYS A 698 -20.13 17.57 -2.71
C LYS A 698 -20.76 18.97 -2.63
N SER A 699 -21.31 19.37 -1.48
CA SER A 699 -22.13 20.58 -1.31
C SER A 699 -21.38 21.86 -0.93
N LYS A 700 -20.04 21.89 -1.04
CA LYS A 700 -19.17 22.99 -0.54
C LYS A 700 -19.51 23.33 0.92
N LEU A 701 -19.22 22.37 1.81
CA LEU A 701 -19.32 22.56 3.26
C LEU A 701 -18.34 23.62 3.75
N ASN A 702 -18.73 24.36 4.78
CA ASN A 702 -17.84 25.24 5.52
C ASN A 702 -18.17 25.16 7.02
N LEU A 703 -17.29 25.67 7.87
CA LEU A 703 -17.43 25.55 9.32
C LEU A 703 -18.76 26.15 9.84
N ASN A 704 -19.25 27.23 9.25
CA ASN A 704 -20.51 27.85 9.66
C ASN A 704 -21.72 26.95 9.39
N LYS A 705 -21.78 26.33 8.20
CA LYS A 705 -22.81 25.35 7.87
C LYS A 705 -22.77 24.13 8.80
N ILE A 706 -21.59 23.64 9.14
CA ILE A 706 -21.46 22.52 10.09
C ILE A 706 -21.94 22.92 11.49
N LYS A 707 -21.65 24.13 11.95
CA LYS A 707 -22.12 24.62 13.26
C LYS A 707 -23.65 24.72 13.36
N GLU A 708 -24.33 24.90 12.24
CA GLU A 708 -25.79 24.90 12.16
C GLU A 708 -26.38 23.48 12.21
N ALA A 709 -25.61 22.46 11.82
CA ALA A 709 -26.04 21.07 11.77
C ALA A 709 -26.31 20.49 13.17
N GLN A 710 -27.30 19.61 13.26
CA GLN A 710 -27.71 19.01 14.53
C GLN A 710 -26.62 18.06 15.08
N GLU A 711 -25.88 17.41 14.18
CA GLU A 711 -24.79 16.50 14.47
C GLU A 711 -23.64 17.21 15.22
N TYR A 712 -23.29 18.43 14.81
CA TYR A 712 -22.29 19.25 15.50
C TYR A 712 -22.78 19.63 16.90
N ARG A 713 -24.02 20.10 17.02
CA ARG A 713 -24.61 20.49 18.31
C ARG A 713 -24.65 19.32 19.28
N ASN A 714 -25.01 18.11 18.81
CA ASN A 714 -25.01 16.90 19.62
C ASN A 714 -23.60 16.58 20.15
N CYS A 715 -22.59 16.72 19.30
CA CYS A 715 -21.19 16.51 19.69
C CYS A 715 -20.73 17.55 20.73
N CYS A 716 -21.07 18.83 20.56
CA CYS A 716 -20.75 19.88 21.55
C CYS A 716 -21.45 19.68 22.90
N VAL A 717 -22.70 19.23 22.91
CA VAL A 717 -23.43 18.89 24.14
C VAL A 717 -22.75 17.73 24.87
N ARG A 718 -22.21 16.76 24.13
CA ARG A 718 -21.48 15.63 24.71
C ARG A 718 -20.14 16.06 25.32
N PHE A 719 -19.47 17.04 24.72
CA PHE A 719 -18.14 17.51 25.09
C PHE A 719 -18.07 19.02 25.39
N PRO A 720 -18.79 19.52 26.41
CA PRO A 720 -19.01 20.96 26.60
C PRO A 720 -17.74 21.75 26.95
N LYS A 721 -16.71 21.09 27.49
CA LYS A 721 -15.41 21.72 27.82
C LYS A 721 -14.39 21.64 26.67
N TRP A 722 -14.69 20.89 25.61
CA TRP A 722 -13.77 20.59 24.52
C TRP A 722 -14.32 21.00 23.16
N GLU A 723 -15.34 21.86 23.14
CA GLU A 723 -15.92 22.41 21.90
C GLU A 723 -14.85 23.03 21.00
N SER A 724 -13.91 23.79 21.58
CA SER A 724 -12.81 24.38 20.82
C SER A 724 -11.97 23.33 20.12
N LEU A 725 -11.64 22.22 20.77
CA LEU A 725 -10.85 21.15 20.18
C LEU A 725 -11.61 20.44 19.05
N ILE A 726 -12.92 20.19 19.24
CA ILE A 726 -13.79 19.62 18.20
C ILE A 726 -13.87 20.56 16.99
N LYS A 727 -14.02 21.86 17.23
CA LYS A 727 -14.04 22.88 16.18
C LYS A 727 -12.75 22.85 15.35
N GLU A 728 -11.59 22.75 16.00
CA GLU A 728 -10.31 22.68 15.28
C GLU A 728 -10.17 21.38 14.49
N ALA A 729 -10.60 20.23 15.03
CA ALA A 729 -10.65 18.96 14.29
C ALA A 729 -11.53 19.04 13.02
N ILE A 730 -12.69 19.69 13.10
CA ILE A 730 -13.60 19.85 11.96
C ILE A 730 -12.98 20.68 10.84
N LYS A 731 -12.18 21.70 11.17
CA LYS A 731 -11.48 22.49 10.14
C LYS A 731 -10.56 21.61 9.31
N ASP A 732 -9.76 20.76 9.96
CA ASP A 732 -8.89 19.81 9.25
C ASP A 732 -9.71 18.77 8.48
N MET A 733 -10.80 18.23 9.05
CA MET A 733 -11.71 17.33 8.33
C MET A 733 -12.28 17.97 7.06
N LEU A 734 -12.67 19.24 7.12
CA LEU A 734 -13.19 19.98 5.97
C LEU A 734 -12.13 20.20 4.87
N CYS A 735 -10.87 20.32 5.24
CA CYS A 735 -9.76 20.39 4.29
C CYS A 735 -9.51 19.00 3.66
N ASP A 736 -9.37 17.98 4.50
CA ASP A 736 -8.97 16.64 4.10
C ASP A 736 -10.06 15.90 3.32
N VAL A 737 -11.35 16.14 3.60
CA VAL A 737 -12.45 15.52 2.82
C VAL A 737 -12.41 15.88 1.34
N ASN A 738 -11.79 17.01 0.99
CA ASN A 738 -11.64 17.47 -0.39
C ASN A 738 -10.29 17.09 -1.01
N SER A 739 -9.35 16.53 -0.25
CA SER A 739 -7.98 16.23 -0.69
C SER A 739 -7.50 14.82 -0.31
N PHE A 740 -8.34 13.97 0.27
CA PHE A 740 -7.96 12.65 0.76
C PHE A 740 -7.36 11.74 -0.33
N GLU A 741 -7.69 11.92 -1.60
CA GLU A 741 -7.10 11.12 -2.70
C GLU A 741 -5.63 11.49 -2.97
N SER A 742 -5.13 12.61 -2.41
CA SER A 742 -3.79 13.12 -2.71
C SER A 742 -2.66 12.41 -1.98
N HIS A 743 -2.94 11.47 -1.07
CA HIS A 743 -1.92 10.79 -0.27
C HIS A 743 -1.83 9.31 -0.67
N ASN A 744 -0.60 8.77 -0.68
CA ASN A 744 -0.35 7.40 -1.09
C ASN A 744 -0.65 6.45 0.09
N TYR A 745 -1.54 5.47 -0.12
CA TYR A 745 -1.87 4.43 0.85
C TYR A 745 -2.06 3.07 0.17
N VAL A 746 -1.94 1.99 0.95
CA VAL A 746 -2.19 0.62 0.51
C VAL A 746 -3.39 0.05 1.26
N VAL A 747 -4.30 -0.61 0.54
CA VAL A 747 -5.43 -1.34 1.13
C VAL A 747 -5.07 -2.82 1.18
N LYS A 748 -4.95 -3.38 2.39
CA LYS A 748 -4.60 -4.79 2.59
C LYS A 748 -5.19 -5.27 3.92
N GLU A 749 -5.67 -6.51 3.94
CA GLU A 749 -6.23 -7.15 5.16
C GLU A 749 -7.33 -6.33 5.83
N ASP A 750 -8.26 -5.80 5.04
CA ASP A 750 -9.37 -4.97 5.54
C ASP A 750 -8.92 -3.70 6.28
N LYS A 751 -7.71 -3.19 5.99
CA LYS A 751 -7.14 -1.99 6.61
C LYS A 751 -6.44 -1.11 5.59
N ILE A 752 -6.32 0.17 5.93
CA ILE A 752 -5.46 1.13 5.24
C ILE A 752 -4.12 1.17 5.97
N GLY A 753 -3.04 0.98 5.22
CA GLY A 753 -1.67 1.06 5.72
C GLY A 753 -0.77 1.92 4.85
N TYR A 754 0.38 2.29 5.41
CA TYR A 754 1.40 3.12 4.78
C TYR A 754 2.68 2.33 4.65
N ILE A 755 3.40 2.49 3.54
CA ILE A 755 4.71 1.85 3.37
C ILE A 755 5.73 2.70 4.13
N GLU A 756 6.31 2.13 5.18
CA GLU A 756 7.44 2.70 5.93
C GLU A 756 8.59 1.68 5.92
N GLN A 757 9.73 2.08 5.35
CA GLN A 757 10.85 1.18 5.04
C GLN A 757 10.37 -0.08 4.28
N ASP A 758 10.63 -1.27 4.81
CA ASP A 758 10.27 -2.57 4.22
C ASP A 758 8.87 -3.05 4.61
N ASN A 759 8.11 -2.29 5.40
CA ASN A 759 6.87 -2.75 6.05
C ASN A 759 5.65 -1.89 5.70
N ILE A 760 4.46 -2.51 5.81
CA ILE A 760 3.19 -1.78 5.79
C ILE A 760 2.80 -1.57 7.24
N ILE A 761 2.79 -0.31 7.68
CA ILE A 761 2.34 0.07 9.01
C ILE A 761 0.86 0.43 8.97
N TYR A 762 0.09 -0.08 9.94
CA TYR A 762 -1.36 0.17 10.06
C TYR A 762 -1.71 1.12 11.21
N ASN A 763 -0.73 1.50 12.02
CA ASN A 763 -0.88 2.39 13.18
C ASN A 763 -0.61 3.87 12.85
N ALA A 764 -0.11 4.19 11.65
CA ALA A 764 0.03 5.56 11.18
C ALA A 764 -1.26 6.12 10.56
N ALA A 765 -1.38 7.45 10.57
CA ALA A 765 -2.42 8.16 9.84
C ALA A 765 -1.92 9.51 9.34
N TYR A 766 -2.31 9.83 8.11
CA TYR A 766 -2.16 11.14 7.49
C TYR A 766 -3.42 11.97 7.76
N GLY A 767 -3.44 12.65 8.90
CA GLY A 767 -4.54 13.53 9.31
C GLY A 767 -5.91 12.83 9.25
N TYR A 768 -6.90 13.54 8.71
CA TYR A 768 -8.22 12.99 8.38
C TYR A 768 -8.30 12.46 6.94
N LYS A 769 -7.25 12.61 6.13
CA LYS A 769 -7.16 11.95 4.80
C LYS A 769 -7.29 10.43 4.94
N THR A 770 -6.63 9.83 5.94
CA THR A 770 -6.78 8.40 6.26
C THR A 770 -8.22 8.03 6.58
N LEU A 771 -8.90 8.84 7.42
CA LEU A 771 -10.29 8.61 7.80
C LEU A 771 -11.20 8.59 6.57
N PHE A 772 -11.05 9.55 5.66
CA PHE A 772 -11.88 9.62 4.45
C PHE A 772 -11.50 8.57 3.39
N ALA A 773 -10.24 8.13 3.36
CA ALA A 773 -9.86 6.98 2.54
C ALA A 773 -10.58 5.69 2.99
N TYR A 774 -10.83 5.49 4.30
CA TYR A 774 -11.64 4.36 4.77
C TYR A 774 -13.07 4.43 4.23
N TYR A 775 -13.69 5.61 4.19
CA TYR A 775 -15.02 5.78 3.57
C TYR A 775 -14.99 5.48 2.08
N PHE A 776 -14.01 6.01 1.35
CA PHE A 776 -13.89 5.84 -0.09
C PHE A 776 -13.66 4.39 -0.52
N GLU A 777 -12.76 3.67 0.16
CA GLU A 777 -12.48 2.27 -0.16
C GLU A 777 -13.61 1.34 0.33
N HIS A 778 -14.39 1.75 1.33
CA HIS A 778 -15.63 1.08 1.70
C HIS A 778 -16.70 1.22 0.62
N GLU A 779 -16.89 2.43 0.04
CA GLU A 779 -17.78 2.64 -1.11
C GLU A 779 -17.37 1.79 -2.33
N LYS A 780 -16.07 1.48 -2.48
CA LYS A 780 -15.53 0.57 -3.51
C LYS A 780 -15.62 -0.92 -3.15
N GLY A 781 -16.11 -1.26 -1.96
CA GLY A 781 -16.22 -2.65 -1.47
C GLY A 781 -14.90 -3.32 -1.08
N LYS A 782 -13.80 -2.56 -0.92
CA LYS A 782 -12.49 -3.11 -0.49
C LYS A 782 -12.28 -3.11 1.03
N ILE A 783 -13.07 -2.31 1.75
CA ILE A 783 -13.06 -2.20 3.21
C ILE A 783 -14.44 -2.62 3.73
N SER A 784 -14.46 -3.44 4.78
CA SER A 784 -15.66 -3.88 5.47
C SER A 784 -16.27 -2.75 6.30
N ARG A 785 -17.57 -2.87 6.58
CA ARG A 785 -18.27 -1.92 7.43
C ARG A 785 -17.67 -1.85 8.84
N GLN A 786 -17.24 -2.99 9.38
CA GLN A 786 -16.64 -3.06 10.72
C GLN A 786 -15.34 -2.26 10.76
N SER A 787 -14.45 -2.44 9.78
CA SER A 787 -13.18 -1.73 9.72
C SER A 787 -13.35 -0.22 9.53
N LEU A 788 -14.34 0.21 8.73
CA LEU A 788 -14.72 1.63 8.65
C LEU A 788 -15.15 2.15 10.02
N GLU A 789 -16.11 1.48 10.68
CA GLU A 789 -16.63 1.87 11.99
C GLU A 789 -15.52 1.96 13.06
N ASP A 790 -14.54 1.05 13.01
CA ASP A 790 -13.39 1.03 13.91
C ASP A 790 -12.43 2.21 13.68
N ASN A 791 -12.49 2.91 12.54
CA ASN A 791 -11.60 4.03 12.23
C ASN A 791 -12.27 5.40 12.34
N ILE A 792 -13.59 5.46 12.52
CA ILE A 792 -14.32 6.74 12.70
C ILE A 792 -14.03 7.31 14.09
N CYS A 793 -13.16 8.31 14.14
CA CYS A 793 -12.79 9.01 15.37
C CYS A 793 -12.27 10.43 15.09
N ILE A 794 -12.28 11.27 16.12
CA ILE A 794 -11.45 12.49 16.17
C ILE A 794 -10.08 12.06 16.69
N ARG A 795 -9.01 12.31 15.91
CA ARG A 795 -7.63 12.04 16.35
C ARG A 795 -7.07 13.30 17.00
N ILE A 796 -6.59 13.15 18.24
CA ILE A 796 -6.02 14.24 19.03
C ILE A 796 -4.52 13.98 19.19
N LYS A 797 -3.69 14.75 18.49
CA LYS A 797 -2.23 14.77 18.66
C LYS A 797 -1.90 15.13 20.12
N CYS A 798 -1.03 14.33 20.74
CA CYS A 798 -0.67 14.41 22.15
C CYS A 798 0.79 14.87 22.36
N GLY A 799 1.32 15.63 21.39
CA GLY A 799 2.68 16.17 21.39
C GLY A 799 3.64 15.40 20.48
N ASP A 800 4.82 15.98 20.30
CA ASP A 800 5.93 15.45 19.49
C ASP A 800 7.10 15.05 20.40
N PHE A 801 7.60 13.83 20.27
CA PHE A 801 8.68 13.27 21.07
C PHE A 801 9.90 12.94 20.19
N SER A 802 10.99 13.70 20.33
CA SER A 802 12.23 13.45 19.61
C SER A 802 12.78 12.03 19.87
N TYR A 803 13.04 11.29 18.80
CA TYR A 803 13.76 10.01 18.87
C TYR A 803 15.20 10.19 19.36
N ALA A 804 15.84 11.33 19.08
CA ALA A 804 17.19 11.60 19.55
C ALA A 804 17.26 11.83 21.07
N GLU A 805 16.22 12.42 21.66
CA GLU A 805 16.16 12.74 23.09
C GLU A 805 15.61 11.59 23.95
N THR A 806 14.77 10.72 23.38
CA THR A 806 14.11 9.64 24.12
C THR A 806 15.11 8.65 24.78
N PRO A 807 16.20 8.21 24.11
CA PRO A 807 17.22 7.37 24.73
C PRO A 807 17.92 8.03 25.93
N LEU A 808 17.99 9.36 26.01
CA LEU A 808 18.63 10.08 27.12
C LEU A 808 17.85 9.97 28.45
N GLN A 809 16.62 9.44 28.41
CA GLN A 809 15.83 9.17 29.61
C GLN A 809 16.28 7.87 30.32
N PHE A 810 17.07 7.04 29.66
CA PHE A 810 17.61 5.80 30.20
C PHE A 810 18.92 6.06 30.93
N GLN A 811 19.15 5.32 32.02
CA GLN A 811 20.39 5.47 32.78
C GLN A 811 21.56 4.83 32.05
N TYR A 812 21.31 3.69 31.38
CA TYR A 812 22.29 3.01 30.56
C TYR A 812 21.72 2.66 29.18
N ILE A 813 22.58 2.79 28.16
CA ILE A 813 22.27 2.48 26.77
C ILE A 813 23.29 1.46 26.29
N MET A 814 22.80 0.29 25.85
CA MET A 814 23.62 -0.76 25.25
C MET A 814 22.93 -1.28 24.00
N GLY A 815 23.62 -2.12 23.24
CA GLY A 815 23.01 -2.65 22.04
C GLY A 815 23.94 -3.47 21.18
N VAL A 816 23.34 -4.05 20.15
CA VAL A 816 24.03 -4.84 19.14
C VAL A 816 23.70 -4.33 17.74
N THR A 817 24.61 -4.51 16.80
CA THR A 817 24.40 -4.18 15.38
C THR A 817 25.28 -5.08 14.51
N GLY A 818 24.91 -5.28 13.24
CA GLY A 818 25.78 -5.96 12.26
C GLY A 818 26.94 -5.09 11.74
N THR A 819 26.86 -3.77 11.92
CA THR A 819 27.53 -2.79 11.04
C THR A 819 28.17 -1.62 11.79
N LEU A 820 28.51 -1.77 13.07
CA LEU A 820 29.14 -0.70 13.88
C LEU A 820 30.36 -0.05 13.21
N VAL A 821 31.19 -0.84 12.51
CA VAL A 821 32.37 -0.34 11.77
C VAL A 821 32.03 0.63 10.65
N THR A 822 30.80 0.60 10.13
CA THR A 822 30.37 1.39 8.98
C THR A 822 29.89 2.78 9.37
N LEU A 823 29.76 3.07 10.67
CA LEU A 823 29.36 4.40 11.13
C LEU A 823 30.39 5.47 10.73
N SER A 824 29.89 6.61 10.29
CA SER A 824 30.65 7.82 9.98
C SER A 824 31.26 8.44 11.24
N ASP A 825 32.27 9.29 11.07
CA ASP A 825 32.92 9.98 12.19
C ASP A 825 31.96 10.90 12.98
N PRO A 826 31.01 11.61 12.35
CA PRO A 826 29.97 12.33 13.09
C PRO A 826 29.07 11.43 13.93
N GLU A 827 28.61 10.29 13.40
CA GLU A 827 27.77 9.33 14.14
C GLU A 827 28.53 8.74 15.32
N LYS A 828 29.79 8.34 15.12
CA LYS A 828 30.68 7.88 16.21
C LYS A 828 30.85 8.96 17.29
N SER A 829 30.98 10.22 16.88
CA SER A 829 31.08 11.35 17.80
C SER A 829 29.79 11.52 18.61
N ILE A 830 28.61 11.32 18.03
CA ILE A 830 27.34 11.36 18.76
C ILE A 830 27.23 10.22 19.77
N ILE A 831 27.50 8.99 19.33
CA ILE A 831 27.49 7.80 20.19
C ILE A 831 28.33 8.06 21.44
N LYS A 832 29.53 8.63 21.25
CA LYS A 832 30.44 8.97 22.34
C LYS A 832 30.03 10.20 23.15
N ASP A 833 29.79 11.33 22.50
CA ASP A 833 29.67 12.63 23.16
C ASP A 833 28.25 12.91 23.66
N VAL A 834 27.22 12.39 23.00
CA VAL A 834 25.81 12.59 23.35
C VAL A 834 25.28 11.41 24.18
N TYR A 835 25.40 10.18 23.66
CA TYR A 835 24.89 8.98 24.33
C TYR A 835 25.87 8.34 25.31
N LYS A 836 27.08 8.91 25.44
CA LYS A 836 28.11 8.48 26.41
C LYS A 836 28.54 7.02 26.26
N VAL A 837 28.39 6.46 25.06
CA VAL A 837 28.90 5.14 24.71
C VAL A 837 30.39 5.30 24.40
N ASN A 838 31.21 5.03 25.40
CA ASN A 838 32.67 5.20 25.31
C ASN A 838 33.42 3.90 24.94
N LYS A 839 32.70 2.78 24.80
CA LYS A 839 33.30 1.48 24.49
C LYS A 839 32.51 0.80 23.39
N THR A 840 33.22 0.45 22.33
CA THR A 840 32.72 -0.35 21.22
C THR A 840 33.50 -1.65 21.12
N THR A 841 32.84 -2.73 20.72
CA THR A 841 33.47 -4.04 20.52
C THR A 841 33.02 -4.64 19.19
N ILE A 842 33.96 -5.22 18.44
CA ILE A 842 33.69 -5.97 17.21
C ILE A 842 34.03 -7.42 17.47
N THR A 843 33.02 -8.28 17.46
CA THR A 843 33.23 -9.72 17.61
C THR A 843 33.51 -10.39 16.26
N PRO A 844 34.40 -11.40 16.22
CA PRO A 844 34.69 -12.12 14.99
C PRO A 844 33.57 -13.12 14.66
N SER A 845 33.44 -13.44 13.38
CA SER A 845 32.47 -14.44 12.94
C SER A 845 32.81 -15.83 13.49
N VAL A 846 31.82 -16.52 14.05
CA VAL A 846 31.96 -17.91 14.50
C VAL A 846 32.12 -18.91 13.35
N PHE A 847 31.94 -18.47 12.10
CA PHE A 847 32.10 -19.31 10.91
C PHE A 847 33.45 -19.12 10.22
N GLY A 848 34.30 -18.22 10.73
CA GLY A 848 35.61 -17.92 10.15
C GLY A 848 35.57 -16.76 9.16
N ALA A 849 36.58 -16.68 8.29
CA ALA A 849 36.65 -15.62 7.29
C ALA A 849 35.52 -15.76 6.25
N ASN A 850 34.94 -14.63 5.86
CA ASN A 850 33.88 -14.59 4.85
C ASN A 850 34.45 -14.99 3.46
N ASN A 851 33.78 -15.93 2.79
CA ASN A 851 34.17 -16.44 1.47
C ASN A 851 33.56 -15.64 0.30
N LEU A 852 33.17 -14.38 0.56
CA LEU A 852 32.66 -13.44 -0.43
C LEU A 852 33.76 -13.08 -1.44
N LYS A 853 33.49 -13.34 -2.72
CA LYS A 853 34.30 -12.85 -3.83
C LYS A 853 33.76 -11.51 -4.34
N PHE A 854 34.55 -10.45 -4.16
CA PHE A 854 34.27 -9.13 -4.73
C PHE A 854 35.59 -8.42 -5.07
N THR A 855 35.79 -8.11 -6.36
CA THR A 855 36.94 -7.37 -6.84
C THR A 855 36.52 -5.95 -7.19
N LYS A 856 36.93 -4.96 -6.38
CA LYS A 856 36.58 -3.53 -6.54
C LYS A 856 36.81 -2.97 -7.97
N LYS A 857 37.77 -3.52 -8.72
CA LYS A 857 38.11 -3.07 -10.08
C LYS A 857 37.22 -3.67 -11.17
N ASP A 858 36.81 -4.92 -11.01
CA ASP A 858 36.24 -5.71 -12.11
C ASP A 858 34.73 -5.96 -11.94
N ASP A 859 34.24 -5.98 -10.71
CA ASP A 859 32.85 -6.31 -10.39
C ASP A 859 31.96 -5.05 -10.26
N ILE A 860 32.43 -3.89 -10.71
CA ILE A 860 31.66 -2.63 -10.73
C ILE A 860 31.53 -2.13 -12.17
N ARG A 861 30.30 -1.88 -12.59
CA ARG A 861 30.00 -1.31 -13.91
C ARG A 861 29.11 -0.09 -13.75
N ILE A 862 29.42 0.95 -14.52
CA ILE A 862 28.61 2.16 -14.61
C ILE A 862 28.18 2.28 -16.07
N GLU A 863 26.87 2.32 -16.30
CA GLU A 863 26.25 2.20 -17.61
C GLU A 863 25.26 3.34 -17.85
N SER A 864 25.06 3.69 -19.12
CA SER A 864 24.03 4.64 -19.52
C SER A 864 22.64 4.03 -19.51
N SER A 865 21.61 4.88 -19.44
CA SER A 865 20.19 4.48 -19.50
C SER A 865 19.87 3.48 -20.64
N ASP A 866 20.50 3.62 -21.81
CA ASP A 866 20.25 2.75 -22.97
C ASP A 866 20.81 1.32 -22.80
N ASN A 867 21.86 1.15 -21.99
CA ASN A 867 22.57 -0.12 -21.84
C ASN A 867 22.38 -0.77 -20.47
N TYR A 868 21.93 -0.01 -19.47
CA TYR A 868 21.83 -0.41 -18.06
C TYR A 868 21.12 -1.75 -17.86
N PHE A 869 19.89 -1.92 -18.37
CA PHE A 869 19.16 -3.19 -18.25
C PHE A 869 19.81 -4.34 -19.02
N ASN A 870 20.38 -4.07 -20.20
CA ASN A 870 21.06 -5.11 -20.99
C ASN A 870 22.30 -5.64 -20.25
N VAL A 871 23.02 -4.78 -19.54
CA VAL A 871 24.19 -5.18 -18.74
C VAL A 871 23.79 -5.92 -17.47
N ILE A 872 22.69 -5.55 -16.82
CA ILE A 872 22.11 -6.34 -15.72
C ILE A 872 21.78 -7.75 -16.20
N ILE A 873 21.08 -7.90 -17.33
CA ILE A 873 20.73 -9.21 -17.90
C ILE A 873 21.97 -10.01 -18.29
N ARG A 874 22.97 -9.35 -18.88
CA ARG A 874 24.25 -10.00 -19.21
C ARG A 874 24.92 -10.54 -17.95
N GLU A 875 25.01 -9.75 -16.88
CA GLU A 875 25.58 -10.22 -15.62
C GLU A 875 24.73 -11.34 -15.00
N ILE A 876 23.40 -11.27 -15.05
CA ILE A 876 22.54 -12.38 -14.61
C ILE A 876 22.89 -13.64 -15.38
N ASN A 877 22.89 -13.60 -16.71
CA ASN A 877 23.16 -14.77 -17.54
C ASN A 877 24.58 -15.34 -17.33
N ASP A 878 25.59 -14.47 -17.23
CA ASP A 878 26.98 -14.86 -16.98
C ASP A 878 27.14 -15.53 -15.59
N ARG A 879 26.32 -15.12 -14.61
CA ARG A 879 26.43 -15.56 -13.22
C ARG A 879 25.44 -16.67 -12.84
N LEU A 880 24.43 -16.93 -13.68
CA LEU A 880 23.61 -18.14 -13.60
C LEU A 880 24.42 -19.40 -13.93
N VAL A 881 25.59 -19.26 -14.56
CA VAL A 881 26.53 -20.36 -14.82
C VAL A 881 27.54 -20.45 -13.68
N GLY A 882 27.50 -21.57 -12.97
CA GLY A 882 28.38 -21.91 -11.85
C GLY A 882 29.75 -22.43 -12.24
N LYS A 883 30.55 -22.82 -11.23
CA LYS A 883 31.92 -23.34 -11.42
C LYS A 883 32.00 -24.59 -12.30
N SER A 884 30.98 -25.44 -12.29
CA SER A 884 30.93 -26.67 -13.10
C SER A 884 30.06 -26.55 -14.35
N SER A 885 29.79 -25.32 -14.83
CA SER A 885 28.81 -25.04 -15.90
C SER A 885 27.35 -25.38 -15.55
N GLU A 886 27.07 -25.68 -14.27
CA GLU A 886 25.74 -25.96 -13.73
C GLU A 886 25.09 -24.70 -13.14
N LYS A 887 23.78 -24.74 -12.89
CA LYS A 887 23.00 -23.55 -12.49
C LYS A 887 23.40 -23.02 -11.11
N ARG A 888 23.56 -21.69 -11.04
CA ARG A 888 23.78 -20.89 -9.83
C ARG A 888 22.60 -19.94 -9.61
N ALA A 889 22.40 -19.45 -8.39
CA ALA A 889 21.36 -18.47 -8.08
C ALA A 889 21.88 -17.02 -8.13
N VAL A 890 21.04 -16.08 -8.58
CA VAL A 890 21.33 -14.64 -8.64
C VAL A 890 20.21 -13.87 -7.93
N LEU A 891 20.59 -12.94 -7.06
CA LEU A 891 19.69 -12.03 -6.35
C LEU A 891 20.00 -10.59 -6.78
N VAL A 892 18.98 -9.85 -7.20
CA VAL A 892 19.14 -8.50 -7.76
C VAL A 892 18.37 -7.48 -6.91
N PHE A 893 19.06 -6.47 -6.40
CA PHE A 893 18.47 -5.41 -5.59
C PHE A 893 18.26 -4.14 -6.40
N PHE A 894 17.07 -3.58 -6.33
CA PHE A 894 16.70 -2.28 -6.92
C PHE A 894 16.39 -1.27 -5.82
N GLU A 895 16.73 -0.01 -6.05
CA GLU A 895 16.52 1.10 -5.10
C GLU A 895 15.02 1.37 -4.83
N SER A 896 14.14 1.05 -5.79
CA SER A 896 12.70 1.28 -5.64
C SER A 896 11.87 0.28 -6.41
N GLN A 897 10.64 0.07 -5.92
CA GLN A 897 9.62 -0.74 -6.58
C GLN A 897 9.37 -0.30 -8.04
N LYS A 898 9.43 1.01 -8.31
CA LYS A 898 9.29 1.56 -9.67
C LYS A 898 10.41 1.08 -10.60
N LYS A 899 11.67 1.15 -10.18
CA LYS A 899 12.83 0.68 -10.97
C LYS A 899 12.76 -0.84 -11.21
N LEU A 900 12.40 -1.60 -10.18
CA LEU A 900 12.19 -3.04 -10.26
C LEU A 900 11.10 -3.39 -11.29
N LYS A 901 9.91 -2.79 -11.19
CA LYS A 901 8.81 -3.03 -12.13
C LYS A 901 9.19 -2.63 -13.56
N THR A 902 9.86 -1.49 -13.72
CA THR A 902 10.38 -1.05 -15.03
C THR A 902 11.32 -2.08 -15.66
N PHE A 903 12.25 -2.64 -14.87
CA PHE A 903 13.14 -3.70 -15.34
C PHE A 903 12.36 -4.98 -15.67
N TYR A 904 11.40 -5.35 -14.82
CA TYR A 904 10.57 -6.54 -15.00
C TYR A 904 9.71 -6.50 -16.27
N GLU A 905 9.24 -5.31 -16.63
CA GLU A 905 8.44 -5.06 -17.84
C GLU A 905 9.31 -4.79 -19.09
N SER A 906 10.63 -4.65 -18.92
CA SER A 906 11.54 -4.35 -20.02
C SER A 906 11.69 -5.51 -21.01
N LYS A 907 11.90 -5.17 -22.28
CA LYS A 907 12.24 -6.16 -23.34
C LYS A 907 13.53 -6.94 -23.05
N ALA A 908 14.43 -6.37 -22.25
CA ALA A 908 15.70 -7.00 -21.91
C ALA A 908 15.51 -8.28 -21.08
N LEU A 909 14.49 -8.32 -20.21
CA LEU A 909 14.19 -9.47 -19.34
C LEU A 909 13.36 -10.55 -20.04
N GLU A 910 12.74 -10.26 -21.19
CA GLU A 910 11.74 -11.10 -21.86
C GLU A 910 12.19 -12.55 -22.05
N SER A 911 13.49 -12.78 -22.32
CA SER A 911 14.06 -14.12 -22.55
C SER A 911 14.14 -15.00 -21.30
N ILE A 912 14.20 -14.42 -20.10
CA ILE A 912 14.33 -15.15 -18.83
C ILE A 912 13.17 -14.85 -17.86
N LYS A 913 12.21 -14.03 -18.28
CA LYS A 913 11.12 -13.50 -17.44
C LYS A 913 10.33 -14.60 -16.72
N ASP A 914 10.06 -15.70 -17.40
CA ASP A 914 9.33 -16.86 -16.86
C ASP A 914 10.08 -17.57 -15.71
N SER A 915 11.38 -17.36 -15.60
CA SER A 915 12.25 -17.95 -14.57
C SER A 915 12.59 -16.98 -13.43
N VAL A 916 12.06 -15.76 -13.45
CA VAL A 916 12.40 -14.70 -12.49
C VAL A 916 11.23 -14.46 -11.54
N VAL A 917 11.53 -14.54 -10.25
CA VAL A 917 10.64 -14.15 -9.16
C VAL A 917 11.14 -12.80 -8.61
N TYR A 918 10.22 -11.87 -8.37
CA TYR A 918 10.53 -10.61 -7.69
C TYR A 918 9.70 -10.46 -6.42
N LEU A 919 10.26 -9.74 -5.46
CA LEU A 919 9.62 -9.41 -4.19
C LEU A 919 9.51 -7.89 -4.08
N THR A 920 8.42 -7.40 -3.48
CA THR A 920 8.24 -5.98 -3.16
C THR A 920 7.81 -5.83 -1.71
N GLU A 921 7.82 -4.60 -1.21
CA GLU A 921 7.37 -4.20 0.12
C GLU A 921 5.90 -4.56 0.38
N GLU A 922 5.12 -4.83 -0.67
CA GLU A 922 3.72 -5.28 -0.58
C GLU A 922 3.56 -6.80 -0.38
N ALA A 923 4.64 -7.58 -0.44
CA ALA A 923 4.60 -9.02 -0.30
C ALA A 923 3.97 -9.48 1.03
N SER A 924 3.45 -10.71 1.06
CA SER A 924 2.90 -11.32 2.28
C SER A 924 3.98 -11.48 3.36
N LEU A 925 3.56 -11.53 4.62
CA LEU A 925 4.46 -11.75 5.75
C LEU A 925 5.31 -13.02 5.57
N THR A 926 4.71 -14.10 5.08
CA THR A 926 5.40 -15.36 4.74
C THR A 926 6.46 -15.23 3.65
N GLU A 927 6.24 -14.38 2.65
CA GLU A 927 7.24 -14.14 1.60
C GLU A 927 8.39 -13.26 2.13
N LYS A 928 8.07 -12.28 3.00
CA LYS A 928 9.06 -11.44 3.67
C LYS A 928 9.89 -12.20 4.70
N GLU A 929 9.33 -13.19 5.38
CA GLU A 929 10.08 -14.08 6.27
C GLU A 929 11.30 -14.69 5.57
N THR A 930 11.17 -14.97 4.27
CA THR A 930 12.22 -15.66 3.50
C THR A 930 13.33 -14.73 3.00
N PHE A 931 13.03 -13.45 2.70
CA PHE A 931 13.96 -12.54 2.01
C PHE A 931 14.12 -11.16 2.65
N GLY A 932 13.35 -10.86 3.70
CA GLY A 932 13.26 -9.56 4.34
C GLY A 932 14.46 -9.18 5.21
N ARG A 933 14.46 -7.93 5.66
CA ARG A 933 15.43 -7.41 6.64
C ARG A 933 15.19 -8.05 8.01
N GLY A 934 16.28 -8.39 8.71
CA GLY A 934 16.25 -9.10 9.99
C GLY A 934 15.99 -10.60 9.92
N THR A 935 15.70 -11.18 8.75
CA THR A 935 15.52 -12.64 8.60
C THR A 935 16.75 -13.33 8.01
N ASP A 936 16.94 -14.59 8.43
CA ASP A 936 18.06 -15.41 7.98
C ASP A 936 17.80 -15.97 6.58
N PHE A 937 18.36 -15.30 5.57
CA PHE A 937 18.39 -15.79 4.19
C PHE A 937 19.49 -16.85 4.04
N ILE A 938 19.11 -18.13 4.13
CA ILE A 938 20.02 -19.27 4.00
C ILE A 938 19.76 -20.01 2.69
N CYS A 939 20.81 -20.25 1.91
CA CYS A 939 20.74 -21.08 0.72
C CYS A 939 20.80 -22.55 1.14
N HIS A 940 19.67 -23.25 1.07
CA HIS A 940 19.61 -24.67 1.40
C HIS A 940 19.92 -25.60 0.22
N ASP A 941 20.07 -25.04 -0.99
CA ASP A 941 20.40 -25.78 -2.20
C ASP A 941 21.90 -26.07 -2.27
N PRO A 942 22.32 -27.36 -2.15
CA PRO A 942 23.73 -27.74 -2.19
C PRO A 942 24.36 -27.57 -3.58
N PHE A 943 23.58 -27.62 -4.67
CA PHE A 943 24.09 -27.35 -6.00
C PHE A 943 24.49 -25.89 -6.14
N VAL A 944 23.66 -24.98 -5.65
CA VAL A 944 23.99 -23.55 -5.63
C VAL A 944 25.25 -23.33 -4.80
N ALA A 945 25.34 -23.91 -3.60
CA ALA A 945 26.52 -23.82 -2.74
C ALA A 945 27.80 -24.35 -3.43
N ALA A 946 27.74 -25.53 -4.04
CA ALA A 946 28.86 -26.14 -4.76
C ALA A 946 29.29 -25.31 -5.98
N ASN A 947 28.34 -24.61 -6.62
CA ASN A 947 28.57 -23.82 -7.83
C ASN A 947 29.02 -22.37 -7.58
N GLY A 948 29.45 -22.05 -6.36
CA GLY A 948 29.92 -20.72 -5.98
C GLY A 948 28.93 -19.90 -5.15
N GLY A 949 27.87 -20.54 -4.66
CA GLY A 949 26.84 -19.96 -3.81
C GLY A 949 26.00 -18.90 -4.52
N ILE A 950 25.38 -18.01 -3.76
CA ILE A 950 24.50 -16.98 -4.35
C ILE A 950 25.33 -15.85 -4.95
N HIS A 951 24.95 -15.34 -6.12
CA HIS A 951 25.47 -14.07 -6.62
C HIS A 951 24.52 -12.93 -6.25
N VAL A 952 25.03 -11.85 -5.66
CA VAL A 952 24.24 -10.64 -5.39
C VAL A 952 24.65 -9.54 -6.37
N ILE A 953 23.66 -8.95 -7.04
CA ILE A 953 23.81 -7.78 -7.91
C ILE A 953 23.10 -6.61 -7.23
N GLN A 954 23.85 -5.56 -6.88
CA GLN A 954 23.28 -4.30 -6.42
C GLN A 954 23.20 -3.31 -7.58
N THR A 955 22.00 -2.78 -7.86
CA THR A 955 21.79 -1.95 -9.07
C THR A 955 21.86 -0.44 -8.82
N PHE A 956 22.18 -0.02 -7.59
CA PHE A 956 22.22 1.37 -7.17
C PHE A 956 23.34 1.60 -6.15
N LEU A 957 23.80 2.83 -5.99
CA LEU A 957 24.75 3.18 -4.95
C LEU A 957 23.98 3.52 -3.68
N SER A 958 24.11 2.69 -2.65
CA SER A 958 23.51 2.95 -1.33
C SER A 958 23.95 4.31 -0.78
N GLU A 959 23.03 5.08 -0.18
CA GLU A 959 23.38 6.32 0.52
C GLU A 959 24.28 6.04 1.73
N GLU A 960 24.00 4.95 2.44
CA GLU A 960 24.74 4.52 3.62
C GLU A 960 25.54 3.25 3.33
N ILE A 961 26.77 3.18 3.86
CA ILE A 961 27.62 2.00 3.70
C ILE A 961 27.07 0.78 4.45
N SER A 962 26.32 0.99 5.54
CA SER A 962 25.66 -0.08 6.30
C SER A 962 24.69 -0.89 5.42
N GLU A 963 23.92 -0.22 4.56
CA GLU A 963 23.00 -0.86 3.62
C GLU A 963 23.74 -1.74 2.62
N GLU A 964 24.82 -1.25 2.02
CA GLU A 964 25.65 -2.03 1.09
C GLU A 964 26.25 -3.28 1.77
N VAL A 965 26.71 -3.14 3.03
CA VAL A 965 27.23 -4.26 3.81
C VAL A 965 26.13 -5.28 4.13
N GLN A 966 24.91 -4.83 4.43
CA GLN A 966 23.77 -5.71 4.65
C GLN A 966 23.36 -6.45 3.35
N ILE A 967 23.35 -5.77 2.20
CA ILE A 967 23.09 -6.36 0.89
C ILE A 967 24.16 -7.40 0.54
N LYS A 968 25.45 -7.05 0.70
CA LYS A 968 26.58 -8.00 0.55
C LYS A 968 26.42 -9.21 1.50
N GLY A 969 25.94 -8.97 2.70
CA GLY A 969 25.64 -9.99 3.69
C GLY A 969 24.53 -10.95 3.29
N ARG A 970 23.80 -10.75 2.18
CA ARG A 970 22.83 -11.72 1.62
C ARG A 970 23.47 -12.84 0.80
N THR A 971 24.78 -12.83 0.65
CA THR A 971 25.55 -13.95 0.08
C THR A 971 26.72 -14.31 1.00
N ALA A 972 27.35 -15.47 0.75
CA ALA A 972 28.48 -15.99 1.52
C ALA A 972 28.24 -16.07 3.05
N ARG A 973 27.00 -16.38 3.47
CA ARG A 973 26.61 -16.49 4.89
C ARG A 973 27.12 -17.78 5.52
N GLN A 974 27.35 -17.75 6.83
CA GLN A 974 27.69 -18.92 7.66
C GLN A 974 28.84 -19.79 7.10
N GLY A 975 29.82 -19.14 6.45
CA GLY A 975 30.99 -19.78 5.84
C GLY A 975 30.78 -20.29 4.41
N ASP A 976 29.60 -20.10 3.80
CA ASP A 976 29.34 -20.48 2.42
C ASP A 976 30.08 -19.57 1.43
N TYR A 977 30.28 -20.06 0.20
CA TYR A 977 30.81 -19.24 -0.88
C TYR A 977 29.76 -18.29 -1.42
N GLY A 978 30.21 -17.19 -2.01
CA GLY A 978 29.33 -16.21 -2.63
C GLY A 978 30.10 -15.20 -3.45
N SER A 979 29.41 -14.43 -4.28
CA SER A 979 30.05 -13.31 -4.97
C SER A 979 29.10 -12.13 -5.13
N TYR A 980 29.66 -10.95 -5.29
CA TYR A 980 28.92 -9.70 -5.36
C TYR A 980 29.37 -8.85 -6.54
N SER A 981 28.44 -8.16 -7.19
CA SER A 981 28.71 -7.17 -8.22
C SER A 981 27.80 -5.95 -8.06
N MET A 982 28.23 -4.82 -8.62
CA MET A 982 27.50 -3.57 -8.59
C MET A 982 27.35 -3.03 -10.01
N ILE A 983 26.11 -2.78 -10.44
CA ILE A 983 25.80 -2.24 -11.78
C ILE A 983 25.01 -0.95 -11.59
N LEU A 984 25.63 0.19 -11.85
CA LEU A 984 25.08 1.50 -11.54
C LEU A 984 24.65 2.21 -12.81
N LEU A 985 23.54 2.93 -12.73
CA LEU A 985 23.10 3.87 -13.75
C LEU A 985 23.87 5.19 -13.57
N ASP A 986 24.51 5.69 -14.62
CA ASP A 986 25.31 6.92 -14.56
C ASP A 986 24.48 8.15 -14.13
N ASP A 987 23.27 8.29 -14.64
CA ASP A 987 22.34 9.37 -14.29
C ASP A 987 22.01 9.38 -12.77
N ASP A 988 21.97 8.21 -12.10
CA ASP A 988 21.70 8.13 -10.66
C ASP A 988 22.89 8.62 -9.80
N LEU A 989 24.11 8.62 -10.35
CA LEU A 989 25.33 9.02 -9.62
C LEU A 989 25.47 10.54 -9.50
N GLU A 990 24.73 11.32 -10.27
CA GLU A 990 24.69 12.78 -10.16
C GLU A 990 24.30 13.24 -8.75
N LYS A 991 23.45 12.48 -8.06
CA LYS A 991 23.06 12.68 -6.65
C LYS A 991 24.26 12.79 -5.71
N PHE A 992 25.33 12.05 -6.01
CA PHE A 992 26.58 12.03 -5.25
C PHE A 992 27.63 13.01 -5.79
N GLN A 993 27.24 13.89 -6.73
CA GLN A 993 28.15 14.80 -7.44
C GLN A 993 29.28 14.05 -8.14
N ILE A 994 28.92 12.95 -8.83
CA ILE A 994 29.85 12.15 -9.62
C ILE A 994 29.47 12.33 -11.09
N GLU A 995 30.37 12.91 -11.87
CA GLU A 995 30.17 13.13 -13.29
C GLU A 995 30.81 12.02 -14.14
N LYS A 996 30.37 11.89 -15.40
CA LYS A 996 30.98 10.95 -16.37
C LYS A 996 32.46 11.25 -16.61
N SER A 997 32.84 12.53 -16.53
CA SER A 997 34.22 13.01 -16.61
C SER A 997 35.09 12.45 -15.49
N ASP A 998 34.59 12.40 -14.26
CA ASP A 998 35.29 11.85 -13.09
C ASP A 998 35.59 10.36 -13.27
N ILE A 999 34.59 9.60 -13.73
CA ILE A 999 34.72 8.17 -13.99
C ILE A 999 35.77 7.92 -15.09
N GLN A 1000 35.75 8.71 -16.17
CA GLN A 1000 36.73 8.59 -17.25
C GLN A 1000 38.14 8.96 -16.77
N ASN A 1001 38.28 10.01 -15.95
CA ASN A 1001 39.57 10.40 -15.38
C ASN A 1001 40.19 9.26 -14.57
N ILE A 1002 39.40 8.54 -13.75
CA ILE A 1002 39.90 7.38 -13.00
C ILE A 1002 40.33 6.25 -13.92
N LYS A 1003 39.53 5.94 -14.95
CA LYS A 1003 39.88 4.92 -15.97
C LYS A 1003 41.18 5.28 -16.69
N ASP A 1004 41.43 6.56 -16.91
CA ASP A 1004 42.66 7.10 -17.53
C ASP A 1004 43.81 7.31 -16.52
N GLY A 1005 43.62 6.97 -15.24
CA GLY A 1005 44.61 7.12 -14.17
C GLY A 1005 44.93 8.57 -13.79
N ARG A 1006 44.05 9.52 -14.15
CA ARG A 1006 44.12 10.96 -13.84
C ARG A 1006 43.44 11.27 -12.50
N PRO A 1007 43.87 12.34 -11.81
CA PRO A 1007 43.22 12.72 -10.56
C PRO A 1007 41.86 13.38 -10.82
N VAL A 1008 41.01 13.35 -9.79
CA VAL A 1008 39.67 13.93 -9.78
C VAL A 1008 39.61 15.03 -8.73
N THR A 1009 38.99 16.16 -9.07
CA THR A 1009 38.77 17.25 -8.11
C THR A 1009 37.55 16.92 -7.25
N VAL A 1010 37.73 16.95 -5.95
CA VAL A 1010 36.69 16.64 -4.97
C VAL A 1010 36.53 17.85 -4.07
N ARG A 1011 35.31 18.32 -3.89
CA ARG A 1011 35.00 19.31 -2.86
C ARG A 1011 35.00 18.61 -1.51
N CYS A 1012 35.92 19.01 -0.64
CA CYS A 1012 35.95 18.52 0.74
C CYS A 1012 35.26 19.55 1.63
N VAL A 1013 34.32 19.11 2.47
CA VAL A 1013 33.72 19.96 3.49
C VAL A 1013 34.64 19.92 4.71
N ASP A 1014 35.66 20.77 4.72
CA ASP A 1014 36.57 20.83 5.88
C ASP A 1014 35.91 21.63 7.01
N ARG A 1015 35.98 21.09 8.24
CA ARG A 1015 35.37 21.66 9.45
C ARG A 1015 35.97 23.03 9.80
N GLY A 1016 35.47 24.09 9.17
CA GLY A 1016 35.67 25.48 9.62
C GLY A 1016 36.38 26.44 8.67
N THR A 1017 36.74 26.06 7.43
CA THR A 1017 37.28 27.01 6.44
C THR A 1017 36.81 26.69 5.02
N ASN A 1018 36.48 27.74 4.25
CA ASN A 1018 36.04 27.77 2.85
C ASN A 1018 36.26 26.48 2.03
N ASP A 1019 35.19 26.04 1.34
CA ASP A 1019 35.18 25.00 0.28
C ASP A 1019 36.52 24.88 -0.45
N ALA A 1020 37.39 23.99 0.02
CA ALA A 1020 38.67 23.73 -0.61
C ALA A 1020 38.47 22.63 -1.63
N GLU A 1021 38.69 22.95 -2.91
CA GLU A 1021 38.77 21.94 -3.96
C GLU A 1021 40.09 21.17 -3.82
N VAL A 1022 40.00 19.90 -3.42
CA VAL A 1022 41.15 19.01 -3.24
C VAL A 1022 41.21 18.04 -4.40
N THR A 1023 42.32 18.03 -5.12
CA THR A 1023 42.59 17.06 -6.18
C THR A 1023 43.09 15.75 -5.56
N LYS A 1024 42.27 14.70 -5.58
CA LYS A 1024 42.61 13.36 -5.08
C LYS A 1024 42.84 12.39 -6.25
N ARG A 1025 43.70 11.39 -6.04
CA ARG A 1025 43.89 10.27 -6.98
C ARG A 1025 43.29 9.01 -6.38
N TYR A 1026 42.47 8.32 -7.16
CA TYR A 1026 41.80 7.08 -6.75
C TYR A 1026 42.42 5.87 -7.46
N GLU A 1027 42.50 4.73 -6.76
CA GLU A 1027 43.02 3.48 -7.35
C GLU A 1027 41.99 2.78 -8.25
N CYS A 1028 40.71 2.93 -7.93
CA CYS A 1028 39.60 2.40 -8.72
C CYS A 1028 38.34 3.23 -8.54
N VAL A 1029 37.34 2.97 -9.37
CA VAL A 1029 36.05 3.67 -9.34
C VAL A 1029 35.34 3.49 -8.00
N TYR A 1030 35.44 2.32 -7.36
CA TYR A 1030 34.84 2.08 -6.04
C TYR A 1030 35.31 3.08 -4.99
N ASP A 1031 36.60 3.43 -4.99
CA ASP A 1031 37.15 4.32 -3.96
C ASP A 1031 36.64 5.76 -4.14
N LEU A 1032 36.36 6.19 -5.38
CA LEU A 1032 35.64 7.45 -5.64
C LEU A 1032 34.19 7.38 -5.17
N LEU A 1033 33.46 6.32 -5.54
CA LEU A 1033 32.06 6.14 -5.12
C LEU A 1033 31.97 6.19 -3.58
N HIS A 1034 32.92 5.55 -2.90
CA HIS A 1034 33.00 5.53 -1.45
C HIS A 1034 33.29 6.92 -0.86
N ASP A 1035 34.33 7.64 -1.33
CA ASP A 1035 34.66 8.99 -0.82
C ASP A 1035 33.51 9.99 -1.02
N LYS A 1036 32.88 9.94 -2.20
CA LYS A 1036 31.73 10.80 -2.55
C LYS A 1036 30.48 10.48 -1.74
N ARG A 1037 30.22 9.19 -1.48
CA ARG A 1037 29.15 8.76 -0.56
C ARG A 1037 29.40 9.26 0.86
N MET A 1038 30.61 9.10 1.40
CA MET A 1038 30.93 9.59 2.74
C MET A 1038 30.74 11.11 2.84
N SER A 1039 31.20 11.86 1.83
CA SER A 1039 30.99 13.31 1.75
C SER A 1039 29.50 13.70 1.68
N PHE A 1040 28.70 12.91 0.95
CA PHE A 1040 27.25 13.08 0.87
C PHE A 1040 26.60 12.87 2.25
N SER A 1041 26.94 11.79 2.96
CA SER A 1041 26.41 11.49 4.30
C SER A 1041 26.80 12.57 5.32
N GLU A 1042 28.05 13.07 5.29
CA GLU A 1042 28.50 14.19 6.12
C GLU A 1042 27.71 15.49 5.87
N THR A 1043 27.40 15.81 4.61
CA THR A 1043 26.59 16.99 4.27
C THR A 1043 25.15 16.85 4.77
N GLN A 1044 24.58 15.65 4.68
CA GLN A 1044 23.25 15.35 5.21
C GLN A 1044 23.23 15.44 6.74
N TYR A 1045 24.31 15.03 7.38
CA TYR A 1045 24.47 15.13 8.82
C TYR A 1045 24.42 16.57 9.35
N GLU A 1046 25.10 17.52 8.70
CA GLU A 1046 25.03 18.94 9.07
C GLU A 1046 23.58 19.46 9.03
N ALA A 1047 22.79 19.01 8.03
CA ALA A 1047 21.37 19.32 7.97
C ALA A 1047 20.58 18.66 9.12
N ASN A 1048 20.83 17.38 9.40
CA ASN A 1048 20.23 16.60 10.49
C ASN A 1048 20.44 17.23 11.88
N THR A 1049 21.60 17.83 12.13
CA THR A 1049 21.89 18.49 13.40
C THR A 1049 20.90 19.63 13.72
N LYS A 1050 20.47 20.40 12.71
CA LYS A 1050 19.45 21.45 12.91
C LYS A 1050 18.09 20.85 13.27
N TYR A 1051 17.70 19.76 12.62
CA TYR A 1051 16.44 19.05 12.90
C TYR A 1051 16.42 18.46 14.30
N VAL A 1052 17.53 17.89 14.76
CA VAL A 1052 17.67 17.40 16.15
C VAL A 1052 17.40 18.53 17.15
N GLN A 1053 17.90 19.74 16.90
CA GLN A 1053 17.63 20.89 17.80
C GLN A 1053 16.16 21.33 17.78
N GLN A 1054 15.52 21.36 16.62
CA GLN A 1054 14.08 21.66 16.52
C GLN A 1054 13.24 20.60 17.23
N ALA A 1055 13.51 19.31 16.94
CA ALA A 1055 12.86 18.17 17.57
C ALA A 1055 13.07 18.17 19.10
N LYS A 1056 14.24 18.58 19.58
CA LYS A 1056 14.54 18.74 21.01
C LYS A 1056 13.65 19.78 21.69
N GLU A 1057 13.42 20.94 21.07
CA GLU A 1057 12.53 21.94 21.67
C GLU A 1057 11.08 21.45 21.69
N ARG A 1058 10.61 20.82 20.61
CA ARG A 1058 9.28 20.19 20.58
C ARG A 1058 9.14 19.11 21.66
N HIS A 1059 10.14 18.24 21.81
CA HIS A 1059 10.20 17.22 22.87
C HIS A 1059 10.06 17.84 24.26
N ARG A 1060 10.73 18.98 24.52
CA ARG A 1060 10.66 19.68 25.80
C ARG A 1060 9.28 20.26 26.09
N ILE A 1061 8.60 20.78 25.06
CA ILE A 1061 7.22 21.26 25.18
C ILE A 1061 6.28 20.07 25.50
N SER A 1062 6.40 18.96 24.78
CA SER A 1062 5.62 17.74 25.00
C SER A 1062 5.85 17.12 26.39
N GLN A 1063 7.09 17.14 26.90
CA GLN A 1063 7.38 16.69 28.27
C GLN A 1063 6.68 17.56 29.33
N ARG A 1064 6.58 18.88 29.12
CA ARG A 1064 5.83 19.76 30.04
C ARG A 1064 4.33 19.50 29.97
N PHE A 1065 3.82 19.14 28.80
CA PHE A 1065 2.44 18.68 28.65
C PHE A 1065 2.20 17.42 29.49
N LEU A 1066 3.10 16.41 29.43
CA LEU A 1066 2.98 15.21 30.26
C LEU A 1066 2.98 15.53 31.76
N LEU A 1067 3.88 16.40 32.23
CA LEU A 1067 3.90 16.84 33.64
C LEU A 1067 2.61 17.57 34.04
N SER A 1068 2.04 18.36 33.13
CA SER A 1068 0.76 19.04 33.35
C SER A 1068 -0.41 18.06 33.42
N LEU A 1069 -0.36 16.99 32.62
CA LEU A 1069 -1.34 15.91 32.61
C LEU A 1069 -1.27 15.10 33.91
N GLU A 1070 -0.07 14.69 34.35
CA GLU A 1070 0.16 13.97 35.61
C GLU A 1070 -0.26 14.78 36.84
N SER A 1071 -0.06 16.09 36.82
CA SER A 1071 -0.48 16.99 37.91
C SER A 1071 -1.96 17.39 37.87
N GLY A 1072 -2.71 16.94 36.86
CA GLY A 1072 -4.14 17.24 36.72
C GLY A 1072 -4.45 18.71 36.36
N ASN A 1073 -3.48 19.45 35.80
CA ASN A 1073 -3.66 20.84 35.39
C ASN A 1073 -4.43 20.91 34.05
N THR A 1074 -5.76 20.86 34.15
CA THR A 1074 -6.66 20.81 32.98
C THR A 1074 -6.54 22.03 32.06
N ASN A 1075 -6.21 23.20 32.59
CA ASN A 1075 -6.09 24.42 31.78
C ASN A 1075 -4.85 24.35 30.89
N SER A 1076 -3.69 24.00 31.43
CA SER A 1076 -2.46 23.83 30.65
C SER A 1076 -2.59 22.70 29.63
N VAL A 1077 -3.21 21.58 30.01
CA VAL A 1077 -3.51 20.46 29.12
C VAL A 1077 -4.41 20.91 27.97
N SER A 1078 -5.52 21.61 28.28
CA SER A 1078 -6.46 22.06 27.25
C SER A 1078 -5.83 23.05 26.28
N THR A 1079 -5.05 24.01 26.77
CA THR A 1079 -4.37 25.00 25.92
C THR A 1079 -3.38 24.32 24.99
N PHE A 1080 -2.57 23.39 25.50
CA PHE A 1080 -1.63 22.63 24.68
C PHE A 1080 -2.34 21.81 23.60
N LEU A 1081 -3.36 21.01 23.97
CA LEU A 1081 -4.08 20.17 23.00
C LEU A 1081 -4.75 21.00 21.90
N ILE A 1082 -5.34 22.15 22.23
CA ILE A 1082 -5.94 23.04 21.22
C ILE A 1082 -4.86 23.61 20.29
N GLN A 1083 -3.68 23.98 20.82
CA GLN A 1083 -2.59 24.54 20.02
C GLN A 1083 -1.99 23.49 19.07
N GLU A 1084 -1.72 22.27 19.57
CA GLU A 1084 -1.14 21.17 18.78
C GLU A 1084 -2.10 20.62 17.73
N ASN A 1085 -3.42 20.76 17.95
CA ASN A 1085 -4.46 20.29 17.04
C ASN A 1085 -5.19 21.43 16.34
N LYS A 1086 -4.58 22.62 16.26
CA LYS A 1086 -5.18 23.78 15.60
C LYS A 1086 -5.42 23.44 14.12
N GLY A 1087 -6.65 23.65 13.65
CA GLY A 1087 -7.07 23.27 12.31
C GLY A 1087 -6.98 24.41 11.30
N VAL A 1088 -6.88 24.06 10.01
CA VAL A 1088 -6.69 25.04 8.91
C VAL A 1088 -7.80 26.10 8.88
N GLU A 1089 -7.45 27.38 8.96
CA GLU A 1089 -8.41 28.48 8.86
C GLU A 1089 -8.87 28.72 7.40
N GLY A 1090 -10.19 28.89 7.21
CA GLY A 1090 -10.85 28.74 5.90
C GLY A 1090 -10.77 29.92 4.92
N THR A 1091 -9.98 30.96 5.17
CA THR A 1091 -9.80 32.09 4.24
C THR A 1091 -8.39 32.10 3.66
N LEU A 1092 -8.24 31.42 2.53
CA LEU A 1092 -7.03 31.43 1.69
C LEU A 1092 -6.86 32.80 1.03
N SER A 1093 -5.80 33.49 1.40
CA SER A 1093 -5.37 34.77 0.81
C SER A 1093 -4.44 34.56 -0.38
N SER A 1094 -3.64 33.49 -0.39
CA SER A 1094 -2.58 33.27 -1.38
C SER A 1094 -2.30 31.79 -1.63
N ARG A 1095 -1.97 31.44 -2.87
CA ARG A 1095 -1.47 30.12 -3.29
C ARG A 1095 -0.13 30.29 -3.97
N THR A 1096 0.89 29.60 -3.48
CA THR A 1096 2.26 29.69 -4.01
C THR A 1096 2.73 28.33 -4.48
N ILE A 1097 3.11 28.22 -5.76
CA ILE A 1097 3.78 27.02 -6.26
C ILE A 1097 5.29 27.26 -6.20
N CYS A 1098 6.01 26.40 -5.51
CA CYS A 1098 7.46 26.33 -5.56
C CYS A 1098 7.88 25.31 -6.62
N LEU A 1099 8.30 25.83 -7.76
CA LEU A 1099 8.86 25.04 -8.86
C LEU A 1099 10.32 24.72 -8.53
N MET A 1100 10.64 23.44 -8.41
CA MET A 1100 11.99 22.96 -8.10
C MET A 1100 12.55 22.17 -9.29
N ASP A 1101 13.72 22.60 -9.74
CA ASP A 1101 14.52 21.83 -10.70
C ASP A 1101 15.08 20.59 -10.00
N ALA A 1102 14.83 19.42 -10.60
CA ALA A 1102 15.28 18.12 -10.12
C ALA A 1102 16.66 17.72 -10.64
N THR A 1103 17.28 18.53 -11.51
CA THR A 1103 18.60 18.23 -12.07
C THR A 1103 19.68 18.23 -10.98
N GLY A 1104 20.70 17.38 -11.15
CA GLY A 1104 21.60 16.90 -10.09
C GLY A 1104 22.25 17.94 -9.17
N SER A 1105 22.35 19.20 -9.57
CA SER A 1105 22.85 20.30 -8.72
C SER A 1105 21.91 20.67 -7.56
N MET A 1106 20.64 20.25 -7.58
CA MET A 1106 19.65 20.56 -6.53
C MET A 1106 19.37 19.40 -5.56
N SER A 1107 19.89 18.19 -5.82
CA SER A 1107 19.64 16.98 -5.02
C SER A 1107 20.01 17.15 -3.53
N HIS A 1108 21.18 17.71 -3.25
CA HIS A 1108 21.64 18.07 -1.90
C HIS A 1108 20.98 19.36 -1.36
N LEU A 1109 20.40 20.17 -2.25
CA LEU A 1109 19.64 21.37 -1.89
C LEU A 1109 18.18 21.07 -1.61
N LEU A 1110 17.64 19.90 -1.95
CA LEU A 1110 16.24 19.55 -1.66
C LEU A 1110 15.96 19.58 -0.16
N GLN A 1111 16.84 18.98 0.64
CA GLN A 1111 16.73 19.03 2.11
C GLN A 1111 16.93 20.46 2.64
N LYS A 1112 17.91 21.21 2.10
CA LYS A 1112 18.11 22.63 2.44
C LYS A 1112 16.93 23.51 2.00
N SER A 1113 16.25 23.15 0.91
CA SER A 1113 15.07 23.81 0.38
C SER A 1113 13.88 23.50 1.27
N LYS A 1114 13.64 22.23 1.63
CA LYS A 1114 12.64 21.83 2.63
C LYS A 1114 12.85 22.58 3.96
N ASN A 1115 14.09 22.73 4.40
CA ASN A 1115 14.46 23.54 5.57
C ASN A 1115 14.15 25.03 5.43
N THR A 1116 14.53 25.60 4.30
CA THR A 1116 14.31 27.02 3.99
C THR A 1116 12.82 27.29 3.90
N VAL A 1117 12.06 26.34 3.36
CA VAL A 1117 10.61 26.34 3.27
C VAL A 1117 10.00 26.22 4.66
N GLY A 1118 10.42 25.28 5.50
CA GLY A 1118 9.92 25.19 6.88
C GLY A 1118 10.21 26.47 7.66
N THR A 1119 11.42 27.01 7.55
CA THR A 1119 11.81 28.29 8.15
C THR A 1119 11.00 29.45 7.55
N MET A 1120 10.71 29.42 6.25
CA MET A 1120 9.85 30.38 5.57
C MET A 1120 8.43 30.29 6.12
N PHE A 1121 7.85 29.09 6.23
CA PHE A 1121 6.53 28.86 6.80
C PHE A 1121 6.44 29.43 8.21
N GLU A 1122 7.39 29.09 9.08
CA GLU A 1122 7.48 29.64 10.44
C GLU A 1122 7.56 31.17 10.44
N ARG A 1123 8.42 31.76 9.59
CA ARG A 1123 8.56 33.22 9.48
C ARG A 1123 7.30 33.88 8.91
N VAL A 1124 6.67 33.28 7.92
CA VAL A 1124 5.44 33.80 7.31
C VAL A 1124 4.31 33.73 8.34
N SER A 1125 4.17 32.63 9.06
CA SER A 1125 3.23 32.48 10.19
C SER A 1125 3.45 33.59 11.24
N LEU A 1126 4.69 33.86 11.65
CA LEU A 1126 5.03 34.96 12.57
C LEU A 1126 4.65 36.34 12.00
N ILE A 1127 5.00 36.63 10.75
CA ILE A 1127 4.68 37.91 10.08
C ILE A 1127 3.16 38.09 9.97
N LEU A 1128 2.43 37.04 9.60
CA LEU A 1128 0.97 37.07 9.49
C LEU A 1128 0.35 37.34 10.87
N LYS A 1129 0.81 36.65 11.91
CA LYS A 1129 0.45 36.93 13.32
C LYS A 1129 0.66 38.38 13.71
N GLU A 1130 1.85 38.94 13.44
CA GLU A 1130 2.19 40.33 13.75
C GLU A 1130 1.26 41.33 13.05
N ASN A 1131 0.82 40.99 11.84
CA ASN A 1131 -0.10 41.80 11.04
C ASN A 1131 -1.59 41.48 11.28
N LYS A 1132 -1.91 40.63 12.25
CA LYS A 1132 -3.29 40.16 12.55
C LYS A 1132 -3.97 39.49 11.35
N ILE A 1133 -3.18 38.87 10.47
CA ILE A 1133 -3.64 38.03 9.38
C ILE A 1133 -3.50 36.57 9.84
N ASP A 1134 -4.41 35.70 9.41
CA ASP A 1134 -4.35 34.30 9.79
C ASP A 1134 -3.10 33.61 9.21
N GLU A 1135 -2.47 32.75 10.00
CA GLU A 1135 -1.23 32.04 9.67
C GLU A 1135 -1.43 31.01 8.56
N ASP A 1136 -2.62 30.42 8.48
CA ASP A 1136 -2.96 29.39 7.49
C ASP A 1136 -3.55 30.03 6.22
N SER A 1137 -3.46 31.35 6.09
CA SER A 1137 -4.02 32.11 4.96
C SER A 1137 -3.20 31.99 3.67
N PHE A 1138 -2.18 31.14 3.64
CA PHE A 1138 -1.42 30.81 2.44
C PHE A 1138 -1.20 29.30 2.31
N GLU A 1139 -1.25 28.83 1.07
CA GLU A 1139 -0.93 27.45 0.70
C GLU A 1139 0.34 27.42 -0.13
N VAL A 1140 1.18 26.41 0.10
CA VAL A 1140 2.35 26.13 -0.73
C VAL A 1140 2.24 24.73 -1.33
N GLN A 1141 2.62 24.61 -2.59
CA GLN A 1141 2.79 23.33 -3.27
C GLN A 1141 4.20 23.25 -3.86
N PHE A 1142 4.87 22.13 -3.67
CA PHE A 1142 6.14 21.81 -4.33
C PHE A 1142 5.88 21.02 -5.58
N VAL A 1143 6.51 21.42 -6.68
CA VAL A 1143 6.44 20.71 -7.95
C VAL A 1143 7.85 20.54 -8.48
N VAL A 1144 8.24 19.29 -8.68
CA VAL A 1144 9.59 18.89 -9.08
C VAL A 1144 9.59 18.55 -10.57
N TYR A 1145 10.45 19.23 -11.34
CA TYR A 1145 10.52 19.10 -12.79
C TYR A 1145 11.96 18.93 -13.27
N ARG A 1146 12.18 18.19 -14.37
CA ARG A 1146 13.53 17.98 -14.95
C ARG A 1146 13.92 19.06 -15.97
N ASN A 1147 12.93 19.71 -16.59
CA ASN A 1147 13.15 20.76 -17.60
C ASN A 1147 11.98 21.75 -17.55
N TYR A 1148 12.24 23.05 -17.64
CA TYR A 1148 11.20 24.09 -17.64
C TYR A 1148 10.13 23.90 -18.73
N ASN A 1149 10.45 23.18 -19.80
CA ASN A 1149 9.54 22.85 -20.90
C ASN A 1149 8.86 21.46 -20.75
N SER A 1150 8.94 20.83 -19.58
CA SER A 1150 8.26 19.56 -19.29
C SER A 1150 6.75 19.72 -19.37
N ARG A 1151 6.08 18.80 -20.06
CA ARG A 1151 4.62 18.67 -20.04
C ARG A 1151 4.16 18.05 -18.71
N GLU A 1152 2.86 18.12 -18.42
CA GLU A 1152 2.26 17.61 -17.17
C GLU A 1152 2.62 16.15 -16.90
N ASP A 1153 2.68 15.30 -17.94
CA ASP A 1153 3.09 13.89 -17.88
C ASP A 1153 4.58 13.68 -17.53
N LYS A 1154 5.37 14.76 -17.49
CA LYS A 1154 6.81 14.77 -17.18
C LYS A 1154 7.15 15.52 -15.90
N ILE A 1155 6.14 15.92 -15.10
CA ILE A 1155 6.34 16.32 -13.70
C ILE A 1155 6.80 15.07 -12.94
N LEU A 1156 7.95 15.15 -12.27
CA LEU A 1156 8.54 14.00 -11.60
C LEU A 1156 7.77 13.66 -10.31
N GLN A 1157 7.43 14.69 -9.56
CA GLN A 1157 6.72 14.60 -8.29
C GLN A 1157 6.10 15.95 -7.94
N HIS A 1158 5.00 15.95 -7.21
CA HIS A 1158 4.48 17.15 -6.57
C HIS A 1158 3.95 16.82 -5.18
N SER A 1159 4.00 17.79 -4.26
CA SER A 1159 3.30 17.69 -2.98
C SER A 1159 1.81 18.00 -3.15
N PRO A 1160 0.98 17.71 -2.15
CA PRO A 1160 -0.32 18.37 -1.99
C PRO A 1160 -0.12 19.88 -1.77
N TRP A 1161 -1.23 20.63 -1.82
CA TRP A 1161 -1.26 21.98 -1.26
C TRP A 1161 -1.31 21.87 0.25
N GLU A 1162 -0.35 22.51 0.94
CA GLU A 1162 -0.26 22.46 2.40
C GLU A 1162 -0.20 23.88 2.98
N THR A 1163 -0.92 24.08 4.08
CA THR A 1163 -0.94 25.31 4.88
C THR A 1163 -0.08 25.22 6.14
N LYS A 1164 0.28 23.99 6.55
CA LYS A 1164 1.09 23.70 7.74
C LYS A 1164 2.45 23.15 7.32
N HIS A 1165 3.50 23.54 8.02
CA HIS A 1165 4.88 23.11 7.72
C HIS A 1165 5.17 21.65 8.10
N ASP A 1166 4.32 21.03 8.92
CA ASP A 1166 4.48 19.65 9.40
C ASP A 1166 3.88 18.59 8.44
N ASN A 1167 3.11 19.03 7.43
CA ASN A 1167 2.55 18.17 6.37
C ASN A 1167 3.36 18.33 5.08
#